data_AF-A0A5S3SG70-F1
#
_entry.id   AF-A0A5S3SG70-F1
#
_cell.length_a   1.000
_cell.length_b   1.000
_cell.length_c   1.000
_cell.angle_alpha   90.00
_cell.angle_beta   90.00
_cell.angle_gamma   90.00
#
_symmetry.space_group_name_H-M   'P 1'
#
loop_
_entity.id
_entity.type
_entity.pdbx_description
1 polymer ?
#
loop_
_entity_poly.entity_id
_entity_poly.type
_entity_poly.pdbx_seq_one_letter_code
_entity_poly.pdbx_strand_id
1 'polypeptide(L)'
;MNYSLHPSVGVARLGNSEGQFYLAPDKIGGLPFEADEWGNKIDSPVSNFKDSKGQIRRQGQPFKIIDEDNNELTLTNDNVKAITWTVHIANKKAAWYEFNELQGNLLLGDDNSYHSRGTPLRNAAETNRHSLIIDPGPRTIFGANAKATFDKTGAPNNYPVSFPPPPCQGTEIKSLGDILTDNEGRLIVIGGYGSAGGNEPLESYGGADTWHDDTADGTVYCTITFNDGKELKLSAWIIIGSPDFAPEIVNISNLSDTMFDVAIREQNLCSEMYSNGEFQPSYQANYYRDIEPIVQRISRYQWVSNVQSMSAFVSNIFDFKDNSQENKANRQAYFKYFRRPVDLATVQQTPPFEQTNQQLFEHGAEGHLPLMPMNSGSNSVSNAEDNIVDKFLTLTQTQYFLLSQWASGNFSNEKPPSTTSALDSFGVFQADQGSAGNCVGLPMCPGIEVTWSLQNPVVYAAPYVIKDQSMGHGFPSGLTPSRDECEGGGCQPGDLTKRMACPWQADFFNCTVQNVNFTEPTINKVNEGTEENPHMVPLVPSYYSYWWPPQSPWDVLTNQLDDQSATHLPAGQQVNYARGINSFVQMVENWSALGFIRNQNAQEPNFPFFTETERNHQLFAYKDVPVSDITGNLQDNGTDIPVFYIPEDVKSHLSSGCSKAKALLKGLEEKMSKPITAKPAGRSVPRSGTRTRR
;
A
#
# COMPACT_ATOMS: atom_id res chain seq x y z
N MET A 1 9.10 -29.01 19.32
CA MET A 1 9.13 -28.12 18.15
C MET A 1 7.97 -27.15 18.32
N ASN A 2 8.26 -25.85 18.28
CA ASN A 2 7.24 -24.81 18.40
C ASN A 2 6.91 -24.34 16.99
N TYR A 3 5.78 -24.81 16.45
CA TYR A 3 5.31 -24.40 15.14
C TYR A 3 4.46 -23.13 15.24
N SER A 4 4.54 -22.28 14.22
CA SER A 4 3.78 -21.05 14.06
C SER A 4 3.28 -20.87 12.63
N LEU A 5 2.29 -19.99 12.44
CA LEU A 5 1.76 -19.65 11.12
C LEU A 5 2.55 -18.51 10.50
N HIS A 6 2.96 -18.71 9.26
CA HIS A 6 3.71 -17.72 8.49
C HIS A 6 3.14 -17.53 7.08
N PRO A 7 3.04 -16.28 6.61
CA PRO A 7 3.38 -15.05 7.33
C PRO A 7 2.42 -14.77 8.51
N SER A 8 2.91 -14.11 9.55
CA SER A 8 2.09 -13.64 10.69
C SER A 8 1.05 -12.60 10.26
N VAL A 9 1.39 -11.78 9.26
CA VAL A 9 0.47 -10.92 8.52
C VAL A 9 0.66 -11.18 7.03
N GLY A 10 -0.32 -11.84 6.43
CA GLY A 10 -0.37 -12.12 5.01
C GLY A 10 -0.86 -10.94 4.16
N VAL A 11 -0.50 -10.94 2.87
CA VAL A 11 -0.90 -9.91 1.91
C VAL A 11 -1.42 -10.54 0.61
N ALA A 12 -2.73 -10.47 0.42
CA ALA A 12 -3.40 -10.76 -0.84
C ALA A 12 -3.71 -9.45 -1.58
N ARG A 13 -3.91 -9.53 -2.90
CA ARG A 13 -4.19 -8.35 -3.73
C ARG A 13 -5.35 -8.59 -4.68
N LEU A 14 -6.16 -7.54 -4.84
CA LEU A 14 -7.33 -7.52 -5.72
C LEU A 14 -6.95 -7.77 -7.19
N GLY A 15 -7.89 -8.29 -7.96
CA GLY A 15 -7.73 -8.55 -9.39
C GLY A 15 -9.08 -8.88 -10.03
N ASN A 16 -9.38 -8.29 -11.18
CA ASN A 16 -10.68 -8.42 -11.82
C ASN A 16 -10.82 -9.60 -12.78
N SER A 17 -9.80 -10.46 -12.90
CA SER A 17 -9.92 -11.72 -13.63
C SER A 17 -10.67 -12.75 -12.79
N GLU A 18 -11.64 -13.42 -13.42
CA GLU A 18 -12.33 -14.59 -12.84
C GLU A 18 -11.54 -15.89 -13.03
N GLY A 19 -10.43 -15.83 -13.79
CA GLY A 19 -9.58 -16.98 -14.11
C GLY A 19 -8.51 -17.28 -13.07
N GLN A 20 -7.35 -17.72 -13.54
CA GLN A 20 -6.21 -18.11 -12.70
C GLN A 20 -5.64 -16.93 -11.91
N PHE A 21 -5.32 -17.18 -10.64
CA PHE A 21 -4.58 -16.27 -9.76
C PHE A 21 -3.08 -16.63 -9.78
N TYR A 22 -2.27 -15.87 -9.04
CA TYR A 22 -0.86 -16.18 -8.75
C TYR A 22 -0.60 -16.07 -7.25
N LEU A 23 0.47 -16.68 -6.74
CA LEU A 23 0.81 -16.67 -5.32
C LEU A 23 1.68 -15.47 -4.96
N ALA A 24 1.47 -14.93 -3.76
CA ALA A 24 2.25 -13.83 -3.20
C ALA A 24 3.76 -14.14 -3.20
N PRO A 25 4.62 -13.10 -3.31
CA PRO A 25 6.06 -13.26 -3.20
C PRO A 25 6.47 -13.77 -1.81
N ASP A 26 7.64 -14.43 -1.75
CA ASP A 26 8.24 -14.95 -0.51
C ASP A 26 9.34 -14.04 0.06
N LYS A 27 9.60 -12.89 -0.59
CA LYS A 27 10.61 -11.90 -0.19
C LYS A 27 10.20 -10.49 -0.57
N ILE A 28 10.83 -9.52 0.09
CA ILE A 28 10.68 -8.09 -0.22
C ILE A 28 11.20 -7.80 -1.64
N GLY A 29 10.40 -7.10 -2.45
CA GLY A 29 10.72 -6.79 -3.86
C GLY A 29 10.72 -8.01 -4.78
N GLY A 30 10.14 -9.13 -4.35
CA GLY A 30 10.00 -10.33 -5.14
C GLY A 30 8.82 -10.27 -6.10
N LEU A 31 8.95 -10.89 -7.27
CA LEU A 31 7.80 -11.16 -8.11
C LEU A 31 6.90 -12.23 -7.46
N PRO A 32 5.57 -12.13 -7.65
CA PRO A 32 4.65 -13.24 -7.36
C PRO A 32 5.00 -14.50 -8.17
N PHE A 33 4.47 -15.65 -7.77
CA PHE A 33 4.74 -16.95 -8.41
C PHE A 33 3.51 -17.49 -9.15
N GLU A 34 3.73 -18.19 -10.26
CA GLU A 34 2.66 -18.93 -10.93
C GLU A 34 2.09 -20.03 -10.01
N ALA A 35 0.81 -20.33 -10.20
CA ALA A 35 0.10 -21.37 -9.47
C ALA A 35 -0.91 -22.08 -10.38
N ASP A 36 -1.23 -23.33 -10.03
CA ASP A 36 -2.38 -24.00 -10.61
C ASP A 36 -3.71 -23.54 -9.97
N GLU A 37 -4.82 -24.15 -10.40
CA GLU A 37 -6.16 -23.78 -9.91
C GLU A 37 -6.40 -24.04 -8.41
N TRP A 38 -5.56 -24.89 -7.79
CA TRP A 38 -5.60 -25.25 -6.37
C TRP A 38 -4.50 -24.54 -5.57
N GLY A 39 -3.78 -23.58 -6.16
CA GLY A 39 -2.75 -22.83 -5.46
C GLY A 39 -1.48 -23.64 -5.17
N ASN A 40 -1.25 -24.73 -5.88
CA ASN A 40 0.05 -25.40 -5.84
C ASN A 40 1.08 -24.50 -6.53
N LYS A 41 2.15 -24.13 -5.81
CA LYS A 41 3.21 -23.24 -6.32
C LYS A 41 3.88 -23.90 -7.53
N ILE A 42 3.88 -23.19 -8.65
CA ILE A 42 4.77 -23.48 -9.78
C ILE A 42 5.99 -22.58 -9.55
N ASP A 43 7.19 -23.17 -9.45
CA ASP A 43 8.41 -22.43 -9.10
C ASP A 43 8.95 -21.62 -10.28
N SER A 44 8.13 -20.67 -10.72
CA SER A 44 8.39 -19.72 -11.78
C SER A 44 7.74 -18.39 -11.37
N PRO A 45 8.49 -17.27 -11.46
CA PRO A 45 7.88 -15.96 -11.31
C PRO A 45 6.74 -15.76 -12.30
N VAL A 46 5.77 -14.94 -11.91
CA VAL A 46 4.61 -14.62 -12.75
C VAL A 46 5.04 -14.18 -14.15
N SER A 47 4.43 -14.81 -15.15
CA SER A 47 4.68 -14.54 -16.56
C SER A 47 3.92 -13.30 -17.00
N ASN A 48 2.62 -13.24 -16.69
CA ASN A 48 1.72 -12.14 -16.99
C ASN A 48 0.86 -11.82 -15.77
N PHE A 49 0.75 -10.54 -15.44
CA PHE A 49 -0.10 -10.06 -14.36
C PHE A 49 -1.57 -10.00 -14.78
N LYS A 50 -1.85 -9.93 -16.09
CA LYS A 50 -3.19 -9.90 -16.66
C LYS A 50 -3.48 -11.14 -17.48
N ASP A 51 -4.76 -11.48 -17.55
CA ASP A 51 -5.25 -12.51 -18.46
C ASP A 51 -5.35 -12.01 -19.91
N SER A 52 -5.78 -12.91 -20.80
CA SER A 52 -5.94 -12.60 -22.24
C SER A 52 -7.04 -11.57 -22.55
N LYS A 53 -7.94 -11.28 -21.59
CA LYS A 53 -8.94 -10.21 -21.69
C LYS A 53 -8.41 -8.87 -21.17
N GLY A 54 -7.18 -8.83 -20.67
CA GLY A 54 -6.59 -7.64 -20.03
C GLY A 54 -7.14 -7.37 -18.63
N GLN A 55 -7.70 -8.39 -17.96
CA GLN A 55 -8.12 -8.31 -16.56
C GLN A 55 -6.96 -8.74 -15.66
N ILE A 56 -6.74 -8.02 -14.55
CA ILE A 56 -5.70 -8.31 -13.57
C ILE A 56 -6.02 -9.61 -12.82
N ARG A 57 -5.06 -10.53 -12.80
CA ARG A 57 -5.12 -11.76 -12.00
C ARG A 57 -4.97 -11.41 -10.52
N ARG A 58 -5.69 -12.10 -9.65
CA ARG A 58 -5.61 -11.90 -8.19
C ARG A 58 -4.29 -12.44 -7.64
N GLN A 59 -3.78 -11.84 -6.57
CA GLN A 59 -2.69 -12.40 -5.77
C GLN A 59 -3.26 -13.14 -4.56
N GLY A 60 -3.01 -14.45 -4.46
CA GLY A 60 -3.35 -15.27 -3.31
C GLY A 60 -2.17 -15.39 -2.33
N GLN A 61 -2.42 -15.24 -1.04
CA GLN A 61 -1.42 -15.43 0.01
C GLN A 61 -1.42 -16.87 0.52
N PRO A 62 -0.35 -17.64 0.31
CA PRO A 62 -0.17 -18.92 0.99
C PRO A 62 0.20 -18.72 2.47
N PHE A 63 -0.33 -19.57 3.35
CA PHE A 63 0.05 -19.67 4.75
C PHE A 63 0.66 -21.05 5.03
N LYS A 64 1.80 -21.04 5.70
CA LYS A 64 2.58 -22.23 6.07
C LYS A 64 2.65 -22.39 7.58
N ILE A 65 2.79 -23.63 8.03
CA ILE A 65 3.05 -23.97 9.43
C ILE A 65 4.52 -24.37 9.51
N ILE A 66 5.37 -23.52 10.06
CA ILE A 66 6.82 -23.76 10.13
C ILE A 66 7.36 -23.56 11.54
N ASP A 67 8.50 -24.17 11.84
CA ASP A 67 9.30 -23.88 13.02
C ASP A 67 10.52 -22.98 12.69
N GLU A 68 11.32 -22.66 13.70
CA GLU A 68 12.53 -21.81 13.58
C GLU A 68 13.62 -22.38 12.65
N ASP A 69 13.61 -23.70 12.47
CA ASP A 69 14.53 -24.44 11.59
C ASP A 69 13.99 -24.58 10.16
N ASN A 70 12.85 -23.92 9.87
CA ASN A 70 12.14 -23.97 8.59
C ASN A 70 11.59 -25.36 8.23
N ASN A 71 11.36 -26.24 9.23
CA ASN A 71 10.63 -27.48 9.00
C ASN A 71 9.14 -27.17 8.86
N GLU A 72 8.54 -27.65 7.77
CA GLU A 72 7.12 -27.42 7.49
C GLU A 72 6.24 -28.59 7.96
N LEU A 73 5.08 -28.26 8.54
CA LEU A 73 3.98 -29.19 8.76
C LEU A 73 2.90 -29.02 7.70
N THR A 74 2.56 -30.13 7.06
CA THR A 74 1.49 -30.26 6.08
C THR A 74 0.70 -31.54 6.34
N LEU A 75 -0.28 -31.85 5.49
CA LEU A 75 -0.99 -33.12 5.51
C LEU A 75 -0.14 -34.33 5.08
N THR A 76 1.05 -34.11 4.51
CA THR A 76 1.94 -35.20 4.09
C THR A 76 2.81 -35.74 5.24
N ASN A 77 2.88 -35.04 6.37
CA ASN A 77 3.60 -35.51 7.56
C ASN A 77 2.83 -36.65 8.26
N ASP A 78 3.48 -37.79 8.49
CA ASP A 78 2.88 -39.02 9.05
C ASP A 78 2.16 -38.84 10.40
N ASN A 79 2.55 -37.86 11.21
CA ASN A 79 1.96 -37.60 12.52
C ASN A 79 0.73 -36.66 12.48
N VAL A 80 0.45 -36.03 11.34
CA VAL A 80 -0.66 -35.09 11.16
C VAL A 80 -1.89 -35.85 10.69
N LYS A 81 -2.98 -35.74 11.46
CA LYS A 81 -4.28 -36.36 11.12
C LYS A 81 -5.14 -35.43 10.27
N ALA A 82 -5.16 -34.15 10.60
CA ALA A 82 -5.96 -33.15 9.92
C ALA A 82 -5.40 -31.74 10.14
N ILE A 83 -5.61 -30.88 9.15
CA ILE A 83 -5.39 -29.44 9.24
C ILE A 83 -6.71 -28.77 8.85
N THR A 84 -7.22 -27.93 9.74
CA THR A 84 -8.46 -27.16 9.55
C THR A 84 -8.16 -25.68 9.62
N TRP A 85 -8.57 -24.95 8.60
CA TRP A 85 -8.38 -23.51 8.47
C TRP A 85 -9.72 -22.81 8.67
N THR A 86 -9.74 -21.73 9.45
CA THR A 86 -10.88 -20.82 9.56
C THR A 86 -10.40 -19.39 9.32
N VAL A 87 -10.96 -18.72 8.33
CA VAL A 87 -10.59 -17.35 7.97
C VAL A 87 -11.81 -16.46 8.08
N HIS A 88 -11.67 -15.28 8.68
CA HIS A 88 -12.72 -14.28 8.81
C HIS A 88 -12.20 -12.92 8.38
N ILE A 89 -12.61 -12.48 7.18
CA ILE A 89 -12.29 -11.15 6.65
C ILE A 89 -13.54 -10.28 6.60
N ALA A 90 -13.38 -8.97 6.76
CA ALA A 90 -14.45 -8.00 6.62
C ALA A 90 -13.94 -6.65 6.10
N ASN A 91 -14.87 -5.82 5.63
CA ASN A 91 -14.62 -4.43 5.27
C ASN A 91 -15.46 -3.51 6.16
N LYS A 92 -14.80 -2.68 6.96
CA LYS A 92 -15.44 -1.73 7.89
C LYS A 92 -15.39 -0.27 7.40
N LYS A 93 -14.90 0.00 6.18
CA LYS A 93 -14.61 1.37 5.71
C LYS A 93 -15.82 2.30 5.76
N ALA A 94 -16.97 1.82 5.27
CA ALA A 94 -18.21 2.60 5.24
C ALA A 94 -18.78 2.86 6.65
N ALA A 95 -18.41 2.02 7.63
CA ALA A 95 -18.82 2.14 9.03
C ALA A 95 -17.88 3.02 9.88
N TRP A 96 -16.75 3.46 9.33
CA TRP A 96 -15.71 4.20 10.07
C TRP A 96 -15.81 5.73 9.89
N TYR A 97 -14.86 6.44 10.48
CA TYR A 97 -14.66 7.88 10.31
C TYR A 97 -14.19 8.25 8.89
N GLU A 98 -14.45 9.48 8.48
CA GLU A 98 -13.77 10.07 7.34
C GLU A 98 -12.27 10.14 7.59
N PHE A 99 -11.46 9.96 6.55
CA PHE A 99 -10.02 10.10 6.67
C PHE A 99 -9.62 11.58 6.68
N ASN A 100 -9.07 12.04 7.81
CA ASN A 100 -8.57 13.41 8.01
C ASN A 100 -7.09 13.36 8.46
N GLU A 101 -6.22 12.92 7.55
CA GLU A 101 -4.77 12.73 7.73
C GLU A 101 -4.40 12.08 9.08
N LEU A 102 -3.94 12.86 10.05
CA LEU A 102 -3.48 12.37 11.35
C LEU A 102 -4.53 12.44 12.46
N GLN A 103 -5.73 12.97 12.22
CA GLN A 103 -6.81 12.94 13.22
C GLN A 103 -7.23 11.50 13.51
N GLY A 104 -7.38 11.18 14.80
CA GLY A 104 -7.63 9.83 15.31
C GLY A 104 -6.36 9.06 15.68
N ASN A 105 -5.17 9.52 15.28
CA ASN A 105 -3.93 8.85 15.63
C ASN A 105 -3.57 9.08 17.11
N LEU A 106 -3.80 8.07 17.94
CA LEU A 106 -3.57 8.13 19.39
C LEU A 106 -2.09 8.13 19.79
N LEU A 107 -1.16 7.88 18.85
CA LEU A 107 0.27 8.14 19.11
C LEU A 107 0.57 9.63 19.30
N LEU A 108 -0.34 10.50 18.86
CA LEU A 108 -0.26 11.96 19.01
C LEU A 108 -1.04 12.46 20.25
N GLY A 109 -1.44 11.54 21.14
CA GLY A 109 -2.17 11.82 22.38
C GLY A 109 -3.70 11.73 22.26
N ASP A 110 -4.37 11.62 23.41
CA ASP A 110 -5.83 11.42 23.51
C ASP A 110 -6.65 12.60 22.97
N ASP A 111 -6.09 13.82 23.02
CA ASP A 111 -6.68 15.02 22.42
C ASP A 111 -6.75 14.94 20.89
N ASN A 112 -6.00 14.02 20.29
CA ASN A 112 -6.05 13.72 18.87
C ASN A 112 -6.97 12.54 18.52
N SER A 113 -7.70 11.96 19.48
CA SER A 113 -8.72 10.94 19.19
C SER A 113 -9.80 11.46 18.22
N TYR A 114 -10.46 10.56 17.49
CA TYR A 114 -11.54 10.93 16.56
C TYR A 114 -12.65 11.73 17.27
N HIS A 115 -13.00 11.34 18.50
CA HIS A 115 -13.98 12.04 19.31
C HIS A 115 -13.52 13.46 19.69
N SER A 116 -12.30 13.59 20.23
CA SER A 116 -11.75 14.90 20.64
C SER A 116 -11.60 15.87 19.47
N ARG A 117 -11.28 15.36 18.27
CA ARG A 117 -11.18 16.16 17.03
C ARG A 117 -12.52 16.42 16.35
N GLY A 118 -13.61 15.80 16.82
CA GLY A 118 -14.92 15.89 16.19
C GLY A 118 -14.93 15.36 14.75
N THR A 119 -14.11 14.35 14.46
CA THR A 119 -14.01 13.78 13.11
C THR A 119 -15.34 13.16 12.70
N PRO A 120 -15.92 13.53 11.54
CA PRO A 120 -17.21 13.00 11.11
C PRO A 120 -17.13 11.51 10.76
N LEU A 121 -18.23 10.81 10.99
CA LEU A 121 -18.43 9.44 10.51
C LEU A 121 -18.79 9.47 9.02
N ARG A 122 -18.25 8.53 8.25
CA ARG A 122 -18.82 8.19 6.94
C ARG A 122 -20.24 7.68 7.13
N ASN A 123 -21.14 7.98 6.22
CA ASN A 123 -22.55 7.59 6.28
C ASN A 123 -23.22 8.06 7.59
N ALA A 124 -22.93 9.28 8.05
CA ALA A 124 -23.35 9.77 9.37
C ALA A 124 -24.88 9.68 9.61
N ALA A 125 -25.67 9.71 8.53
CA ALA A 125 -27.13 9.58 8.59
C ALA A 125 -27.62 8.14 8.86
N GLU A 126 -26.78 7.12 8.66
CA GLU A 126 -27.15 5.72 8.90
C GLU A 126 -27.11 5.39 10.39
N THR A 127 -28.27 4.99 10.93
CA THR A 127 -28.44 4.64 12.35
C THR A 127 -28.05 3.18 12.64
N ASN A 128 -28.27 2.27 11.68
CA ASN A 128 -27.83 0.89 11.78
C ASN A 128 -26.38 0.76 11.28
N ARG A 129 -25.41 1.20 12.08
CA ARG A 129 -23.99 1.19 11.70
C ARG A 129 -23.45 -0.19 11.33
N HIS A 130 -24.01 -1.26 11.90
CA HIS A 130 -23.58 -2.62 11.60
C HIS A 130 -23.85 -3.00 10.13
N SER A 131 -24.93 -2.50 9.50
CA SER A 131 -25.23 -2.83 8.10
C SER A 131 -24.29 -2.17 7.08
N LEU A 132 -23.42 -1.26 7.52
CA LEU A 132 -22.38 -0.66 6.68
C LEU A 132 -21.12 -1.53 6.59
N ILE A 133 -20.98 -2.51 7.47
CA ILE A 133 -19.87 -3.46 7.40
C ILE A 133 -20.19 -4.49 6.32
N ILE A 134 -19.24 -4.76 5.43
CA ILE A 134 -19.28 -5.96 4.58
C ILE A 134 -18.65 -7.08 5.38
N ASP A 135 -19.50 -7.94 5.92
CA ASP A 135 -19.12 -9.06 6.77
C ASP A 135 -19.78 -10.34 6.26
N PRO A 136 -19.08 -11.12 5.44
CA PRO A 136 -19.55 -12.42 4.96
C PRO A 136 -19.51 -13.49 6.05
N GLY A 137 -18.97 -13.20 7.24
CA GLY A 137 -18.68 -14.18 8.28
C GLY A 137 -17.48 -15.09 7.96
N PRO A 138 -17.07 -15.93 8.93
CA PRO A 138 -15.94 -16.83 8.75
C PRO A 138 -16.20 -17.91 7.71
N ARG A 139 -15.13 -18.45 7.12
CA ARG A 139 -15.14 -19.66 6.28
C ARG A 139 -14.19 -20.69 6.85
N THR A 140 -14.64 -21.94 6.91
CA THR A 140 -13.84 -23.07 7.41
C THR A 140 -13.68 -24.12 6.33
N ILE A 141 -12.43 -24.51 6.06
CA ILE A 141 -12.07 -25.59 5.13
C ILE A 141 -11.04 -26.51 5.77
N PHE A 142 -10.95 -27.75 5.30
CA PHE A 142 -10.01 -28.75 5.81
C PHE A 142 -9.63 -29.73 4.70
N GLY A 143 -8.48 -30.39 4.87
CA GLY A 143 -7.97 -31.34 3.88
C GLY A 143 -7.32 -30.66 2.67
N ALA A 144 -6.93 -31.46 1.69
CA ALA A 144 -6.35 -31.01 0.44
C ALA A 144 -7.43 -30.61 -0.58
N ASN A 145 -7.14 -29.63 -1.43
CA ASN A 145 -8.02 -29.19 -2.53
C ASN A 145 -9.45 -28.84 -2.08
N ALA A 146 -9.58 -28.16 -0.95
CA ALA A 146 -10.86 -27.62 -0.47
C ALA A 146 -10.98 -26.14 -0.87
N LYS A 147 -12.21 -25.64 -1.00
CA LYS A 147 -12.46 -24.22 -1.34
C LYS A 147 -13.73 -23.71 -0.67
N ALA A 148 -13.73 -22.43 -0.29
CA ALA A 148 -14.91 -21.69 0.12
C ALA A 148 -14.83 -20.23 -0.34
N THR A 149 -15.98 -19.59 -0.56
CA THR A 149 -16.09 -18.20 -1.05
C THR A 149 -16.73 -17.31 0.00
N PHE A 150 -16.23 -16.10 0.17
CA PHE A 150 -16.74 -15.09 1.11
C PHE A 150 -17.97 -14.35 0.56
N ASP A 151 -19.01 -15.11 0.16
CA ASP A 151 -20.30 -14.59 -0.32
C ASP A 151 -21.36 -14.47 0.80
N LYS A 152 -22.62 -14.19 0.43
CA LYS A 152 -23.74 -14.06 1.38
C LYS A 152 -24.21 -15.39 2.00
N THR A 153 -23.82 -16.53 1.45
CA THR A 153 -24.43 -17.84 1.74
C THR A 153 -23.52 -18.83 2.47
N GLY A 154 -22.21 -18.63 2.43
CA GLY A 154 -21.24 -19.58 3.00
C GLY A 154 -20.96 -19.45 4.50
N ALA A 155 -21.62 -18.54 5.22
CA ALA A 155 -21.37 -18.32 6.65
C ALA A 155 -21.96 -19.42 7.55
N PRO A 156 -21.43 -19.63 8.77
CA PRO A 156 -22.08 -20.49 9.76
C PRO A 156 -23.51 -20.04 10.07
N ASN A 157 -24.37 -21.01 10.41
CA ASN A 157 -25.76 -20.72 10.80
C ASN A 157 -25.83 -19.68 11.92
N ASN A 158 -26.73 -18.71 11.77
CA ASN A 158 -26.97 -17.59 12.69
C ASN A 158 -25.86 -16.53 12.76
N TYR A 159 -24.81 -16.61 11.93
CA TYR A 159 -23.87 -15.50 11.81
C TYR A 159 -24.56 -14.27 11.17
N PRO A 160 -24.39 -13.05 11.70
CA PRO A 160 -25.07 -11.85 11.20
C PRO A 160 -24.40 -11.31 9.93
N VAL A 161 -24.54 -12.06 8.82
CA VAL A 161 -23.99 -11.69 7.51
C VAL A 161 -24.52 -10.33 7.07
N SER A 162 -23.62 -9.46 6.62
CA SER A 162 -23.95 -8.11 6.14
C SER A 162 -23.24 -7.79 4.83
N PHE A 163 -24.00 -7.24 3.88
CA PHE A 163 -23.50 -6.75 2.60
C PHE A 163 -24.34 -5.53 2.20
N PRO A 164 -23.76 -4.58 1.45
CA PRO A 164 -24.53 -3.47 0.93
C PRO A 164 -25.63 -3.96 -0.02
N PRO A 165 -26.75 -3.21 -0.13
CA PRO A 165 -27.73 -3.44 -1.19
C PRO A 165 -27.08 -3.21 -2.56
N PRO A 166 -27.63 -3.78 -3.65
CA PRO A 166 -27.13 -3.53 -5.00
C PRO A 166 -27.06 -2.02 -5.29
N PRO A 167 -25.90 -1.49 -5.72
CA PRO A 167 -25.72 -0.06 -5.89
C PRO A 167 -26.46 0.48 -7.13
N CYS A 168 -26.72 1.78 -7.14
CA CYS A 168 -27.26 2.46 -8.32
C CYS A 168 -26.16 2.88 -9.30
N GLN A 169 -24.89 2.86 -8.90
CA GLN A 169 -23.73 3.20 -9.72
C GLN A 169 -22.55 2.25 -9.45
N GLY A 170 -21.75 1.96 -10.46
CA GLY A 170 -20.56 1.10 -10.34
C GLY A 170 -20.86 -0.40 -10.36
N THR A 171 -20.03 -1.17 -9.65
CA THR A 171 -20.07 -2.64 -9.62
C THR A 171 -20.49 -3.14 -8.23
N GLU A 172 -21.47 -4.04 -8.20
CA GLU A 172 -21.94 -4.69 -6.97
C GLU A 172 -20.85 -5.58 -6.35
N ILE A 173 -20.72 -5.51 -5.02
CA ILE A 173 -19.84 -6.38 -4.25
C ILE A 173 -20.61 -7.64 -3.86
N LYS A 174 -20.26 -8.76 -4.50
CA LYS A 174 -20.90 -10.07 -4.27
C LYS A 174 -20.11 -10.99 -3.35
N SER A 175 -18.80 -10.74 -3.21
CA SER A 175 -17.88 -11.53 -2.39
C SER A 175 -16.69 -10.66 -1.97
N LEU A 176 -16.07 -10.98 -0.83
CA LEU A 176 -14.77 -10.43 -0.43
C LEU A 176 -13.57 -11.30 -0.88
N GLY A 177 -13.83 -12.41 -1.58
CA GLY A 177 -12.80 -13.28 -2.13
C GLY A 177 -13.04 -14.77 -1.87
N ASP A 178 -11.97 -15.54 -1.85
CA ASP A 178 -11.98 -16.99 -1.71
C ASP A 178 -10.90 -17.47 -0.72
N ILE A 179 -11.12 -18.63 -0.12
CA ILE A 179 -10.06 -19.44 0.49
C ILE A 179 -10.02 -20.81 -0.17
N LEU A 180 -8.82 -21.38 -0.29
CA LEU A 180 -8.63 -22.75 -0.74
C LEU A 180 -7.45 -23.41 -0.05
N THR A 181 -7.36 -24.74 -0.15
CA THR A 181 -6.16 -25.48 0.23
C THR A 181 -5.47 -26.10 -0.97
N ASP A 182 -4.14 -26.10 -0.94
CA ASP A 182 -3.32 -26.81 -1.91
C ASP A 182 -3.40 -28.34 -1.72
N ASN A 183 -2.64 -29.09 -2.53
CA ASN A 183 -2.64 -30.55 -2.47
C ASN A 183 -1.98 -31.13 -1.20
N GLU A 184 -1.29 -30.32 -0.41
CA GLU A 184 -0.67 -30.67 0.88
C GLU A 184 -1.41 -30.05 2.08
N GLY A 185 -2.51 -29.34 1.84
CA GLY A 185 -3.35 -28.73 2.88
C GLY A 185 -2.89 -27.35 3.37
N ARG A 186 -1.96 -26.68 2.69
CA ARG A 186 -1.63 -25.26 2.96
C ARG A 186 -2.81 -24.38 2.58
N LEU A 187 -3.09 -23.36 3.37
CA LEU A 187 -4.12 -22.38 3.06
C LEU A 187 -3.63 -21.37 2.03
N ILE A 188 -4.47 -21.02 1.07
CA ILE A 188 -4.32 -19.85 0.21
C ILE A 188 -5.54 -18.94 0.43
N VAL A 189 -5.31 -17.68 0.76
CA VAL A 189 -6.35 -16.64 0.85
C VAL A 189 -6.27 -15.72 -0.36
N ILE A 190 -7.38 -15.55 -1.08
CA ILE A 190 -7.48 -14.76 -2.31
C ILE A 190 -8.49 -13.64 -2.08
N GLY A 191 -8.13 -12.40 -2.41
CA GLY A 191 -8.99 -11.23 -2.24
C GLY A 191 -10.16 -11.12 -3.23
N GLY A 192 -10.86 -10.00 -3.13
CA GLY A 192 -11.96 -9.61 -4.02
C GLY A 192 -11.53 -9.25 -5.46
N TYR A 193 -12.48 -8.70 -6.21
CA TYR A 193 -12.38 -8.47 -7.65
C TYR A 193 -12.12 -7.01 -8.04
N GLY A 194 -11.86 -6.13 -7.06
CA GLY A 194 -11.75 -4.69 -7.25
C GLY A 194 -13.08 -4.07 -7.67
N SER A 195 -14.17 -4.56 -7.08
CA SER A 195 -15.53 -4.05 -7.23
C SER A 195 -15.71 -2.82 -6.34
N ALA A 196 -16.29 -1.76 -6.89
CA ALA A 196 -16.63 -0.55 -6.15
C ALA A 196 -17.95 0.02 -6.66
N GLY A 197 -18.82 0.42 -5.76
CA GLY A 197 -20.14 0.95 -6.11
C GLY A 197 -20.80 1.70 -4.96
N GLY A 198 -21.72 2.58 -5.32
CA GLY A 198 -22.44 3.46 -4.39
C GLY A 198 -23.71 4.01 -5.00
N ASN A 199 -24.40 4.87 -4.23
CA ASN A 199 -25.66 5.49 -4.63
C ASN A 199 -25.54 7.00 -4.88
N GLU A 200 -24.58 7.65 -4.23
CA GLU A 200 -24.32 9.08 -4.38
C GLU A 200 -23.15 9.36 -5.33
N PRO A 201 -23.09 10.55 -5.94
CA PRO A 201 -21.95 10.95 -6.75
C PRO A 201 -20.66 10.99 -5.91
N LEU A 202 -19.53 10.64 -6.53
CA LEU A 202 -18.22 10.74 -5.89
C LEU A 202 -17.85 12.20 -5.58
N GLU A 203 -17.40 12.47 -4.35
CA GLU A 203 -17.16 13.84 -3.86
C GLU A 203 -15.69 14.18 -3.58
N SER A 204 -14.89 13.23 -3.08
CA SER A 204 -13.52 13.50 -2.62
C SER A 204 -12.59 12.28 -2.75
N TYR A 205 -11.31 12.46 -2.39
CA TYR A 205 -10.35 11.35 -2.32
C TYR A 205 -10.63 10.37 -1.19
N GLY A 206 -11.26 10.81 -0.09
CA GLY A 206 -11.62 9.94 1.03
C GLY A 206 -12.84 9.06 0.76
N GLY A 207 -13.54 9.33 -0.34
CA GLY A 207 -14.79 8.67 -0.73
C GLY A 207 -16.00 9.61 -0.78
N ALA A 208 -17.17 8.98 -0.81
CA ALA A 208 -18.48 9.59 -0.60
C ALA A 208 -19.36 8.64 0.23
N ASP A 209 -20.39 9.17 0.88
CA ASP A 209 -21.41 8.34 1.51
C ASP A 209 -22.01 7.35 0.50
N THR A 210 -22.49 6.21 1.00
CA THR A 210 -23.07 5.05 0.29
C THR A 210 -22.09 4.20 -0.52
N TRP A 211 -20.84 4.63 -0.67
CA TRP A 211 -19.82 3.87 -1.39
C TRP A 211 -19.23 2.73 -0.58
N HIS A 212 -18.88 1.67 -1.31
CA HIS A 212 -18.27 0.45 -0.78
C HIS A 212 -17.21 -0.04 -1.77
N ASP A 213 -16.23 -0.80 -1.29
CA ASP A 213 -15.29 -1.57 -2.09
C ASP A 213 -15.09 -2.99 -1.52
N ASP A 214 -14.38 -3.86 -2.24
CA ASP A 214 -14.11 -5.24 -1.84
C ASP A 214 -12.67 -5.48 -1.32
N THR A 215 -12.01 -4.43 -0.81
CA THR A 215 -10.84 -4.61 0.08
C THR A 215 -11.30 -5.21 1.42
N ALA A 216 -10.40 -5.84 2.17
CA ALA A 216 -10.73 -6.42 3.47
C ALA A 216 -9.48 -6.75 4.27
N ASP A 217 -9.65 -7.04 5.55
CA ASP A 217 -8.64 -7.71 6.36
C ASP A 217 -9.30 -8.57 7.44
N GLY A 218 -8.54 -9.45 8.08
CA GLY A 218 -9.02 -10.15 9.26
C GLY A 218 -8.20 -11.37 9.66
N THR A 219 -8.83 -12.26 10.42
CA THR A 219 -8.15 -13.33 11.15
C THR A 219 -7.99 -14.59 10.30
N VAL A 220 -6.88 -15.29 10.53
CA VAL A 220 -6.59 -16.63 10.01
C VAL A 220 -6.32 -17.53 11.19
N TYR A 221 -7.13 -18.58 11.36
CA TYR A 221 -6.95 -19.59 12.39
C TYR A 221 -6.62 -20.95 11.76
N CYS A 222 -5.69 -21.66 12.38
CA CYS A 222 -5.35 -23.03 12.02
C CYS A 222 -5.46 -23.93 13.25
N THR A 223 -6.16 -25.06 13.10
CA THR A 223 -6.14 -26.16 14.07
C THR A 223 -5.54 -27.38 13.40
N ILE A 224 -4.41 -27.84 13.94
CA ILE A 224 -3.74 -29.06 13.54
C ILE A 224 -4.11 -30.15 14.54
N THR A 225 -4.68 -31.25 14.07
CA THR A 225 -4.96 -32.43 14.89
C THR A 225 -3.91 -33.49 14.58
N PHE A 226 -3.23 -33.99 15.60
CA PHE A 226 -2.25 -35.07 15.47
C PHE A 226 -2.91 -36.45 15.62
N ASN A 227 -2.22 -37.51 15.18
CA ASN A 227 -2.73 -38.89 15.30
C ASN A 227 -2.94 -39.36 16.74
N ASP A 228 -2.24 -38.77 17.71
CA ASP A 228 -2.42 -39.03 19.14
C ASP A 228 -3.61 -38.28 19.76
N GLY A 229 -4.33 -37.48 18.95
CA GLY A 229 -5.50 -36.70 19.36
C GLY A 229 -5.18 -35.32 19.94
N LYS A 230 -3.90 -34.94 20.07
CA LYS A 230 -3.55 -33.57 20.49
C LYS A 230 -3.88 -32.56 19.39
N GLU A 231 -4.15 -31.33 19.82
CA GLU A 231 -4.37 -30.19 18.93
C GLU A 231 -3.32 -29.11 19.13
N LEU A 232 -2.87 -28.51 18.04
CA LEU A 232 -2.13 -27.24 18.02
C LEU A 232 -2.99 -26.18 17.34
N LYS A 233 -3.22 -25.07 18.04
CA LYS A 233 -4.01 -23.93 17.54
C LYS A 233 -3.10 -22.74 17.31
N LEU A 234 -3.17 -22.18 16.11
CA LEU A 234 -2.33 -21.08 15.66
C LEU A 234 -3.20 -20.00 15.02
N SER A 235 -2.69 -18.77 15.02
CA SER A 235 -3.37 -17.62 14.43
C SER A 235 -2.42 -16.70 13.68
N ALA A 236 -2.93 -16.06 12.63
CA ALA A 236 -2.28 -15.02 11.86
C ALA A 236 -3.34 -13.98 11.41
N TRP A 237 -2.90 -12.97 10.67
CA TRP A 237 -3.77 -11.97 10.03
C TRP A 237 -3.61 -11.99 8.52
N ILE A 238 -4.59 -11.49 7.78
CA ILE A 238 -4.53 -11.28 6.33
C ILE A 238 -5.00 -9.86 6.00
N ILE A 239 -4.28 -9.17 5.11
CA ILE A 239 -4.63 -7.90 4.50
C ILE A 239 -4.91 -8.14 3.02
N ILE A 240 -6.00 -7.58 2.49
CA ILE A 240 -6.34 -7.57 1.06
C ILE A 240 -6.26 -6.13 0.54
N GLY A 241 -5.14 -5.82 -0.10
CA GLY A 241 -4.86 -4.50 -0.69
C GLY A 241 -5.19 -4.41 -2.18
N SER A 242 -5.08 -3.22 -2.75
CA SER A 242 -5.10 -3.01 -4.21
C SER A 242 -3.94 -3.75 -4.91
N PRO A 243 -3.94 -3.88 -6.25
CA PRO A 243 -2.80 -4.43 -6.97
C PRO A 243 -1.50 -3.70 -6.66
N ASP A 244 -0.38 -4.42 -6.69
CA ASP A 244 0.96 -3.84 -6.70
C ASP A 244 1.39 -3.68 -8.16
N PHE A 245 1.39 -2.45 -8.64
CA PHE A 245 1.71 -2.17 -10.04
C PHE A 245 3.21 -2.11 -10.30
N ALA A 246 4.09 -2.21 -9.31
CA ALA A 246 5.53 -2.27 -9.50
C ALA A 246 6.23 -3.17 -8.44
N PRO A 247 5.90 -4.47 -8.40
CA PRO A 247 6.22 -5.36 -7.27
C PRO A 247 7.72 -5.55 -6.97
N GLU A 248 8.59 -5.23 -7.92
CA GLU A 248 10.05 -5.32 -7.75
C GLU A 248 10.67 -4.01 -7.23
N ILE A 249 9.89 -2.93 -7.13
CA ILE A 249 10.33 -1.62 -6.62
C ILE A 249 9.83 -1.50 -5.19
N VAL A 250 10.76 -1.37 -4.24
CA VAL A 250 10.46 -1.45 -2.81
C VAL A 250 10.39 -0.05 -2.20
N ASN A 251 9.37 0.20 -1.38
CA ASN A 251 9.25 1.42 -0.59
C ASN A 251 10.47 1.61 0.33
N ILE A 252 10.97 2.85 0.45
CA ILE A 252 12.16 3.17 1.28
C ILE A 252 11.94 2.72 2.73
N SER A 253 10.78 3.05 3.28
CA SER A 253 10.24 2.50 4.52
C SER A 253 8.97 1.72 4.19
N ASN A 254 9.06 0.39 4.18
CA ASN A 254 7.95 -0.51 3.94
C ASN A 254 7.25 -0.91 5.27
N LEU A 255 6.14 -1.65 5.19
CA LEU A 255 5.38 -1.99 6.39
C LEU A 255 6.15 -2.91 7.35
N SER A 256 7.03 -3.79 6.84
CA SER A 256 7.93 -4.58 7.68
C SER A 256 8.89 -3.68 8.47
N ASP A 257 9.43 -2.62 7.88
CA ASP A 257 10.27 -1.65 8.61
C ASP A 257 9.46 -0.94 9.72
N THR A 258 8.17 -0.69 9.49
CA THR A 258 7.27 -0.10 10.50
C THR A 258 7.01 -1.07 11.65
N MET A 259 6.69 -2.34 11.34
CA MET A 259 6.48 -3.39 12.34
C MET A 259 7.77 -3.67 13.14
N PHE A 260 8.93 -3.65 12.47
CA PHE A 260 10.23 -3.79 13.12
C PHE A 260 10.53 -2.61 14.05
N ASP A 261 10.23 -1.38 13.63
CA ASP A 261 10.40 -0.18 14.46
C ASP A 261 9.57 -0.26 15.75
N VAL A 262 8.29 -0.65 15.64
CA VAL A 262 7.43 -0.89 16.81
C VAL A 262 7.99 -2.00 17.69
N ALA A 263 8.42 -3.12 17.10
CA ALA A 263 8.95 -4.25 17.86
C ALA A 263 10.22 -3.89 18.66
N ILE A 264 11.11 -3.08 18.07
CA ILE A 264 12.33 -2.59 18.73
C ILE A 264 11.98 -1.65 19.89
N ARG A 265 11.17 -0.63 19.63
CA ARG A 265 10.91 0.45 20.62
C ARG A 265 9.94 0.03 21.72
N GLU A 266 8.94 -0.78 21.40
CA GLU A 266 7.78 -1.00 22.26
C GLU A 266 7.65 -2.44 22.76
N GLN A 267 8.36 -3.40 22.15
CA GLN A 267 8.22 -4.84 22.45
C GLN A 267 9.54 -5.51 22.81
N ASN A 268 10.60 -4.74 23.03
CA ASN A 268 11.91 -5.22 23.50
C ASN A 268 12.50 -6.33 22.62
N LEU A 269 12.29 -6.25 21.29
CA LEU A 269 12.82 -7.23 20.33
C LEU A 269 14.35 -7.30 20.36
N CYS A 270 15.02 -6.18 20.59
CA CYS A 270 16.48 -6.11 20.71
C CYS A 270 16.88 -5.09 21.79
N SER A 271 17.02 -5.55 23.02
CA SER A 271 17.42 -4.71 24.17
C SER A 271 18.80 -4.08 24.03
N GLU A 272 19.70 -4.73 23.28
CA GLU A 272 21.01 -4.18 22.92
C GLU A 272 20.90 -2.96 21.99
N MET A 273 19.81 -2.85 21.22
CA MET A 273 19.54 -1.74 20.31
C MET A 273 18.71 -0.64 20.99
N TYR A 274 17.70 -1.02 21.79
CA TYR A 274 16.80 -0.08 22.45
C TYR A 274 16.47 -0.56 23.86
N SER A 275 16.74 0.27 24.87
CA SER A 275 16.43 -0.02 26.26
C SER A 275 16.19 1.26 27.05
N ASN A 276 15.41 1.19 28.13
CA ASN A 276 15.11 2.33 29.00
C ASN A 276 14.55 3.56 28.25
N GLY A 277 13.82 3.36 27.15
CA GLY A 277 13.24 4.43 26.35
C GLY A 277 14.21 5.12 25.39
N GLU A 278 15.41 4.57 25.18
CA GLU A 278 16.43 5.18 24.32
C GLU A 278 17.15 4.14 23.43
N PHE A 279 17.53 4.57 22.23
CA PHE A 279 18.43 3.81 21.38
C PHE A 279 19.84 3.79 21.97
N GLN A 280 20.51 2.64 21.92
CA GLN A 280 21.78 2.40 22.57
C GLN A 280 22.95 2.72 21.63
N PRO A 281 23.75 3.78 21.86
CA PRO A 281 24.83 4.16 20.95
C PRO A 281 25.95 3.11 20.81
N SER A 282 26.00 2.11 21.70
CA SER A 282 26.91 0.97 21.61
C SER A 282 26.51 -0.05 20.55
N TYR A 283 25.25 -0.10 20.12
CA TYR A 283 24.77 -1.09 19.16
C TYR A 283 25.48 -0.94 17.81
N GLN A 284 26.15 -1.99 17.35
CA GLN A 284 26.86 -1.96 16.07
C GLN A 284 25.91 -2.34 14.92
N ALA A 285 25.71 -1.44 13.96
CA ALA A 285 24.93 -1.74 12.76
C ALA A 285 25.69 -2.68 11.80
N ASN A 286 25.01 -3.25 10.82
CA ASN A 286 25.60 -4.00 9.73
C ASN A 286 25.27 -3.35 8.38
N TYR A 287 26.29 -3.08 7.54
CA TYR A 287 26.06 -2.39 6.27
C TYR A 287 25.07 -3.11 5.36
N TYR A 288 25.23 -4.42 5.15
CA TYR A 288 24.42 -5.17 4.19
C TYR A 288 22.98 -5.39 4.67
N ARG A 289 22.79 -5.55 5.98
CA ARG A 289 21.46 -5.76 6.57
C ARG A 289 20.70 -4.44 6.77
N ASP A 290 21.38 -3.41 7.26
CA ASP A 290 20.71 -2.22 7.82
C ASP A 290 20.79 -0.98 6.91
N ILE A 291 21.82 -0.87 6.05
CA ILE A 291 22.10 0.35 5.28
C ILE A 291 21.90 0.14 3.78
N GLU A 292 22.45 -0.94 3.23
CA GLU A 292 22.34 -1.27 1.81
C GLU A 292 20.89 -1.32 1.33
N PRO A 293 19.91 -1.88 2.07
CA PRO A 293 18.51 -1.86 1.63
C PRO A 293 17.95 -0.45 1.44
N ILE A 294 18.29 0.50 2.32
CA ILE A 294 17.86 1.91 2.18
C ILE A 294 18.43 2.51 0.89
N VAL A 295 19.73 2.31 0.65
CA VAL A 295 20.42 2.78 -0.57
C VAL A 295 19.80 2.16 -1.83
N GLN A 296 19.57 0.84 -1.82
CA GLN A 296 18.97 0.13 -2.94
C GLN A 296 17.54 0.60 -3.22
N ARG A 297 16.70 0.76 -2.20
CA ARG A 297 15.32 1.27 -2.34
C ARG A 297 15.30 2.67 -2.96
N ILE A 298 16.12 3.59 -2.46
CA ILE A 298 16.28 4.94 -3.05
C ILE A 298 16.66 4.85 -4.54
N SER A 299 17.58 3.93 -4.89
CA SER A 299 18.08 3.80 -6.26
C SER A 299 17.01 3.38 -7.28
N ARG A 300 15.92 2.75 -6.82
CA ARG A 300 14.87 2.21 -7.71
C ARG A 300 13.72 3.18 -7.94
N TYR A 301 13.56 4.22 -7.12
CA TYR A 301 12.48 5.19 -7.29
C TYR A 301 12.53 5.92 -8.65
N GLN A 302 13.71 6.02 -9.28
CA GLN A 302 13.89 6.67 -10.59
C GLN A 302 13.03 6.04 -11.72
N TRP A 303 12.64 4.78 -11.57
CA TRP A 303 11.85 4.05 -12.58
C TRP A 303 10.35 4.40 -12.55
N VAL A 304 9.91 5.09 -11.50
CA VAL A 304 8.51 5.41 -11.23
C VAL A 304 8.30 6.87 -10.80
N SER A 305 9.38 7.65 -10.66
CA SER A 305 9.37 9.06 -10.25
C SER A 305 10.65 9.78 -10.65
N ASN A 306 10.54 11.09 -10.90
CA ASN A 306 11.68 11.99 -11.09
C ASN A 306 12.23 12.54 -9.77
N VAL A 307 13.16 11.80 -9.16
CA VAL A 307 13.77 12.10 -7.86
C VAL A 307 15.30 12.24 -7.93
N GLN A 308 15.80 12.91 -8.97
CA GLN A 308 17.23 13.01 -9.29
C GLN A 308 18.06 13.65 -8.15
N SER A 309 17.44 14.46 -7.28
CA SER A 309 18.11 14.99 -6.09
C SER A 309 18.59 13.89 -5.13
N MET A 310 18.00 12.70 -5.19
CA MET A 310 18.41 11.54 -4.39
C MET A 310 19.60 10.77 -4.99
N SER A 311 20.04 11.12 -6.22
CA SER A 311 21.09 10.36 -6.93
C SER A 311 22.43 10.32 -6.18
N ALA A 312 22.83 11.41 -5.51
CA ALA A 312 24.08 11.45 -4.74
C ALA A 312 24.12 10.37 -3.64
N PHE A 313 22.97 9.97 -3.12
CA PHE A 313 22.81 9.01 -2.03
C PHE A 313 22.91 7.54 -2.46
N VAL A 314 23.04 7.30 -3.77
CA VAL A 314 23.14 5.95 -4.38
C VAL A 314 24.32 5.83 -5.36
N SER A 315 25.11 6.89 -5.55
CA SER A 315 26.14 6.97 -6.61
C SER A 315 27.53 6.49 -6.18
N ASN A 316 27.69 5.96 -4.96
CA ASN A 316 29.01 5.59 -4.39
C ASN A 316 30.06 6.72 -4.54
N ILE A 317 29.66 7.98 -4.29
CA ILE A 317 30.54 9.17 -4.34
C ILE A 317 31.73 9.10 -3.36
N PHE A 318 31.64 8.19 -2.40
CA PHE A 318 32.71 7.63 -1.57
C PHE A 318 32.34 6.17 -1.28
N ASP A 319 33.25 5.37 -0.68
CA ASP A 319 32.92 4.00 -0.33
C ASP A 319 31.96 3.96 0.88
N PHE A 320 30.71 3.59 0.66
CA PHE A 320 29.70 3.51 1.71
C PHE A 320 29.98 2.37 2.70
N LYS A 321 30.82 1.39 2.35
CA LYS A 321 31.19 0.25 3.21
C LYS A 321 32.44 0.49 4.04
N ASP A 322 33.21 1.53 3.73
CA ASP A 322 34.41 1.87 4.49
C ASP A 322 33.98 2.49 5.82
N ASN A 323 34.22 1.78 6.92
CA ASN A 323 33.93 2.20 8.30
C ASN A 323 35.10 2.93 8.98
N SER A 324 36.19 3.21 8.25
CA SER A 324 37.38 3.90 8.75
C SER A 324 37.08 5.30 9.30
N GLN A 325 38.02 5.79 10.12
CA GLN A 325 37.97 7.15 10.64
C GLN A 325 38.23 8.18 9.53
N GLU A 326 39.03 7.83 8.53
CA GLU A 326 39.32 8.64 7.34
C GLU A 326 38.05 8.95 6.53
N ASN A 327 37.14 7.98 6.39
CA ASN A 327 35.89 8.15 5.65
C ASN A 327 34.71 8.66 6.51
N LYS A 328 34.91 8.87 7.82
CA LYS A 328 33.85 9.31 8.75
C LYS A 328 33.19 10.62 8.34
N ALA A 329 33.97 11.61 7.92
CA ALA A 329 33.44 12.92 7.52
C ALA A 329 32.46 12.81 6.34
N ASN A 330 32.73 11.90 5.38
CA ASN A 330 31.83 11.66 4.25
C ASN A 330 30.52 11.02 4.70
N ARG A 331 30.57 10.01 5.57
CA ARG A 331 29.36 9.36 6.09
C ARG A 331 28.52 10.31 6.94
N GLN A 332 29.16 11.15 7.77
CA GLN A 332 28.46 12.20 8.51
C GLN A 332 27.83 13.26 7.58
N ALA A 333 28.54 13.64 6.51
CA ALA A 333 28.02 14.56 5.50
C ALA A 333 26.87 13.97 4.66
N TYR A 334 26.82 12.64 4.49
CA TYR A 334 25.66 11.94 3.92
C TYR A 334 24.48 11.97 4.91
N PHE A 335 24.73 11.55 6.15
CA PHE A 335 23.69 11.38 7.17
C PHE A 335 23.01 12.69 7.56
N LYS A 336 23.73 13.82 7.61
CA LYS A 336 23.16 15.13 7.94
C LYS A 336 22.02 15.58 7.01
N TYR A 337 21.93 15.02 5.80
CA TYR A 337 20.83 15.31 4.88
C TYR A 337 19.57 14.51 5.18
N PHE A 338 19.58 13.51 6.07
CA PHE A 338 18.39 12.78 6.45
C PHE A 338 17.65 13.52 7.56
N ARG A 339 16.34 13.74 7.35
CA ARG A 339 15.48 14.35 8.36
C ARG A 339 15.45 13.47 9.61
N ARG A 340 15.64 14.09 10.77
CA ARG A 340 15.46 13.43 12.06
C ARG A 340 13.97 13.11 12.25
N PRO A 341 13.59 11.84 12.44
CA PRO A 341 12.22 11.47 12.75
C PRO A 341 11.74 12.21 13.99
N VAL A 342 10.50 12.68 13.95
CA VAL A 342 9.82 13.25 15.12
C VAL A 342 9.28 12.10 15.97
N ASP A 343 9.42 12.20 17.28
CA ASP A 343 8.73 11.30 18.19
C ASP A 343 7.28 11.75 18.30
N LEU A 344 6.35 10.92 17.82
CA LEU A 344 4.92 11.22 17.78
C LEU A 344 4.35 11.49 19.18
N ALA A 345 4.88 10.84 20.22
CA ALA A 345 4.42 11.04 21.59
C ALA A 345 4.76 12.43 22.15
N THR A 346 5.79 13.08 21.62
CA THR A 346 6.30 14.37 22.09
C THR A 346 6.28 15.47 21.01
N VAL A 347 5.79 15.18 19.80
CA VAL A 347 5.82 16.12 18.66
C VAL A 347 5.10 17.42 18.95
N GLN A 348 3.98 17.37 19.69
CA GLN A 348 3.23 18.56 20.08
C GLN A 348 3.99 19.47 21.06
N GLN A 349 5.01 18.95 21.74
CA GLN A 349 5.88 19.69 22.66
C GLN A 349 7.05 20.37 21.93
N THR A 350 7.34 19.93 20.71
CA THR A 350 8.42 20.48 19.88
C THR A 350 7.86 21.56 18.96
N PRO A 351 8.35 22.81 19.02
CA PRO A 351 7.86 23.86 18.13
C PRO A 351 8.00 23.47 16.65
N PRO A 352 7.00 23.72 15.78
CA PRO A 352 7.03 23.28 14.38
C PRO A 352 8.28 23.69 13.58
N PHE A 353 8.89 24.84 13.89
CA PHE A 353 10.11 25.29 13.21
C PHE A 353 11.37 24.49 13.60
N GLU A 354 11.35 23.79 14.74
CA GLU A 354 12.42 22.90 15.19
C GLU A 354 12.25 21.46 14.67
N GLN A 355 11.06 21.14 14.14
CA GLN A 355 10.76 19.81 13.60
C GLN A 355 11.32 19.67 12.18
N THR A 356 12.24 18.72 11.98
CA THR A 356 12.94 18.61 10.68
C THR A 356 12.04 18.08 9.55
N ASN A 357 10.94 17.39 9.85
CA ASN A 357 9.92 16.96 8.89
C ASN A 357 9.13 18.12 8.25
N GLN A 358 9.28 19.35 8.77
CA GLN A 358 8.73 20.57 8.13
C GLN A 358 9.72 21.23 7.16
N GLN A 359 10.98 20.79 7.15
CA GLN A 359 12.06 21.42 6.41
C GLN A 359 12.31 20.71 5.09
N LEU A 360 12.32 21.49 4.00
CA LEU A 360 12.74 20.98 2.69
C LEU A 360 14.27 20.87 2.61
N PHE A 361 15.00 21.86 3.11
CA PHE A 361 16.47 21.95 3.04
C PHE A 361 17.09 22.15 4.44
N GLU A 362 18.37 21.79 4.60
CA GLU A 362 19.15 21.88 5.86
C GLU A 362 19.23 23.30 6.47
N HIS A 363 19.26 24.34 5.63
CA HIS A 363 19.37 25.74 6.04
C HIS A 363 18.12 26.57 5.69
N GLY A 364 16.94 25.96 5.81
CA GLY A 364 15.69 26.62 5.42
C GLY A 364 15.66 26.96 3.91
N ALA A 365 15.01 28.05 3.53
CA ALA A 365 14.86 28.42 2.11
C ALA A 365 16.17 28.72 1.37
N GLU A 366 17.30 28.86 2.09
CA GLU A 366 18.62 29.14 1.50
C GLU A 366 19.42 27.87 1.15
N GLY A 367 18.95 26.68 1.54
CA GLY A 367 19.62 25.43 1.20
C GLY A 367 19.50 25.06 -0.29
N HIS A 368 20.38 24.15 -0.75
CA HIS A 368 20.52 23.82 -2.17
C HIS A 368 20.23 22.36 -2.54
N LEU A 369 20.07 21.48 -1.54
CA LEU A 369 19.80 20.05 -1.73
C LEU A 369 18.64 19.62 -0.83
N PRO A 370 17.52 19.11 -1.37
CA PRO A 370 16.41 18.64 -0.57
C PRO A 370 16.85 17.54 0.41
N LEU A 371 16.35 17.60 1.64
CA LEU A 371 16.58 16.60 2.67
C LEU A 371 15.92 15.26 2.30
N MET A 372 16.44 14.20 2.91
CA MET A 372 16.16 12.81 2.59
C MET A 372 15.23 12.13 3.62
N PRO A 373 14.42 11.16 3.16
CA PRO A 373 14.10 10.90 1.74
C PRO A 373 13.25 12.04 1.15
N MET A 374 13.47 12.40 -0.11
CA MET A 374 12.70 13.49 -0.73
C MET A 374 11.33 12.97 -1.21
N ASN A 375 10.35 13.02 -0.32
CA ASN A 375 8.98 12.58 -0.53
C ASN A 375 8.03 13.36 0.40
N SER A 376 6.72 13.34 0.14
CA SER A 376 5.72 13.86 1.08
C SER A 376 5.76 13.10 2.42
N GLY A 377 5.48 13.80 3.51
CA GLY A 377 5.21 13.24 4.84
C GLY A 377 3.74 12.83 5.01
N SER A 378 3.33 12.49 6.22
CA SER A 378 2.00 11.94 6.53
C SER A 378 0.91 12.99 6.73
N ASN A 379 1.23 14.28 6.64
CA ASN A 379 0.26 15.37 6.44
C ASN A 379 0.90 16.59 5.75
N SER A 380 0.92 16.56 4.42
CA SER A 380 1.24 17.70 3.54
C SER A 380 -0.03 18.32 2.91
N VAL A 381 -1.20 18.08 3.53
CA VAL A 381 -2.51 18.36 2.94
C VAL A 381 -3.26 19.44 3.70
N SER A 382 -3.35 19.36 5.04
CA SER A 382 -4.12 20.26 5.91
C SER A 382 -3.22 21.10 6.82
N ASN A 383 -3.73 22.23 7.33
CA ASN A 383 -2.96 23.18 8.13
C ASN A 383 -2.96 22.83 9.63
N ALA A 384 -2.07 23.46 10.39
CA ALA A 384 -1.92 23.26 11.83
C ALA A 384 -3.14 23.63 12.68
N GLU A 385 -3.99 24.52 12.17
CA GLU A 385 -5.25 24.91 12.82
C GLU A 385 -6.22 23.72 12.92
N ASP A 386 -6.24 22.88 11.88
CA ASP A 386 -7.16 21.75 11.75
C ASP A 386 -6.52 20.41 12.13
N ASN A 387 -5.20 20.28 12.04
CA ASN A 387 -4.52 19.00 12.15
C ASN A 387 -3.04 19.13 12.56
N ILE A 388 -2.41 18.02 12.91
CA ILE A 388 -0.96 17.97 13.10
C ILE A 388 -0.30 17.90 11.72
N VAL A 389 0.67 18.77 11.46
CA VAL A 389 1.33 18.88 10.15
C VAL A 389 2.56 17.98 10.10
N ASP A 390 2.76 17.27 8.98
CA ASP A 390 3.92 16.41 8.72
C ASP A 390 4.22 16.45 7.21
N LYS A 391 5.00 17.47 6.80
CA LYS A 391 5.14 17.86 5.39
C LYS A 391 6.00 16.93 4.56
N PHE A 392 7.14 16.49 5.09
CA PHE A 392 8.16 15.77 4.35
C PHE A 392 8.59 14.50 5.07
N LEU A 393 8.84 13.46 4.29
CA LEU A 393 9.14 12.14 4.79
C LEU A 393 10.42 12.10 5.64
N THR A 394 10.37 11.31 6.71
CA THR A 394 11.52 10.82 7.46
C THR A 394 11.62 9.30 7.30
N LEU A 395 12.78 8.72 7.62
CA LEU A 395 12.86 7.27 7.86
C LEU A 395 12.08 6.90 9.15
N THR A 396 11.92 5.61 9.43
CA THR A 396 11.50 5.17 10.78
C THR A 396 12.58 5.52 11.81
N GLN A 397 12.23 5.54 13.10
CA GLN A 397 13.20 5.87 14.15
C GLN A 397 14.36 4.85 14.18
N THR A 398 14.05 3.55 14.05
CA THR A 398 15.05 2.48 13.98
C THR A 398 15.93 2.59 12.73
N GLN A 399 15.37 2.85 11.54
CA GLN A 399 16.17 3.05 10.33
C GLN A 399 17.12 4.26 10.46
N TYR A 400 16.62 5.37 11.01
CA TYR A 400 17.43 6.56 11.25
C TYR A 400 18.55 6.31 12.27
N PHE A 401 18.24 5.60 13.36
CA PHE A 401 19.24 5.21 14.36
C PHE A 401 20.36 4.36 13.72
N LEU A 402 20.01 3.31 12.97
CA LEU A 402 20.98 2.45 12.30
C LEU A 402 21.84 3.23 11.30
N LEU A 403 21.23 4.16 10.55
CA LEU A 403 21.96 5.07 9.65
C LEU A 403 22.92 6.01 10.42
N SER A 404 22.56 6.44 11.63
CA SER A 404 23.43 7.24 12.50
C SER A 404 24.63 6.44 13.02
N GLN A 405 24.45 5.13 13.29
CA GLN A 405 25.55 4.22 13.67
C GLN A 405 26.50 3.99 12.50
N TRP A 406 25.98 3.83 11.29
CA TRP A 406 26.79 3.82 10.07
C TRP A 406 27.58 5.13 9.90
N ALA A 407 26.93 6.26 10.09
CA ALA A 407 27.54 7.58 9.98
C ALA A 407 28.68 7.78 10.99
N SER A 408 28.53 7.26 12.20
CA SER A 408 29.53 7.35 13.27
C SER A 408 30.74 6.44 13.06
N GLY A 409 30.63 5.46 12.16
CA GLY A 409 31.62 4.38 11.95
C GLY A 409 31.37 3.15 12.81
N ASN A 410 30.32 3.12 13.63
CA ASN A 410 29.96 1.96 14.44
C ASN A 410 29.13 0.95 13.63
N PHE A 411 29.74 0.35 12.60
CA PHE A 411 29.11 -0.70 11.82
C PHE A 411 30.12 -1.74 11.32
N SER A 412 29.65 -2.96 11.11
CA SER A 412 30.38 -4.02 10.41
C SER A 412 30.07 -3.99 8.91
N ASN A 413 31.09 -4.28 8.09
CA ASN A 413 30.97 -4.46 6.65
C ASN A 413 31.13 -5.94 6.25
N GLU A 414 30.85 -6.84 7.19
CA GLU A 414 30.80 -8.28 6.93
C GLU A 414 29.40 -8.63 6.42
N LYS A 415 29.32 -9.39 5.33
CA LYS A 415 28.03 -9.90 4.86
C LYS A 415 27.48 -10.87 5.90
N PRO A 416 26.22 -10.71 6.36
CA PRO A 416 25.58 -11.73 7.17
C PRO A 416 25.67 -13.10 6.47
N PRO A 417 25.96 -14.18 7.19
CA PRO A 417 26.03 -15.50 6.58
C PRO A 417 24.67 -15.88 5.99
N SER A 418 24.69 -16.57 4.85
CA SER A 418 23.47 -17.22 4.35
C SER A 418 23.00 -18.23 5.39
N THR A 419 21.78 -18.08 5.90
CA THR A 419 21.18 -18.97 6.89
C THR A 419 20.13 -19.87 6.24
N THR A 420 20.03 -21.11 6.69
CA THR A 420 18.90 -22.00 6.39
C THR A 420 17.76 -21.83 7.40
N SER A 421 17.96 -21.06 8.48
CA SER A 421 16.92 -20.76 9.47
C SER A 421 15.79 -19.94 8.84
N ALA A 422 14.58 -20.18 9.31
CA ALA A 422 13.42 -19.37 8.97
C ALA A 422 13.49 -17.97 9.60
N LEU A 423 14.33 -17.80 10.62
CA LEU A 423 14.51 -16.55 11.37
C LEU A 423 15.67 -15.71 10.81
N ASP A 424 15.55 -14.41 10.98
CA ASP A 424 16.66 -13.48 10.83
C ASP A 424 17.48 -13.36 12.13
N SER A 425 18.48 -12.48 12.14
CA SER A 425 19.35 -12.24 13.30
C SER A 425 18.63 -11.65 14.53
N PHE A 426 17.39 -11.18 14.38
CA PHE A 426 16.58 -10.61 15.44
C PHE A 426 15.50 -11.58 15.94
N GLY A 427 15.43 -12.80 15.38
CA GLY A 427 14.38 -13.76 15.71
C GLY A 427 13.05 -13.46 15.03
N VAL A 428 13.04 -12.67 13.94
CA VAL A 428 11.87 -12.41 13.11
C VAL A 428 11.87 -13.39 11.93
N PHE A 429 10.73 -14.02 11.65
CA PHE A 429 10.60 -14.91 10.50
C PHE A 429 10.74 -14.14 9.18
N GLN A 430 11.57 -14.65 8.27
CA GLN A 430 11.80 -14.03 6.96
C GLN A 430 10.51 -13.98 6.12
N ALA A 431 9.62 -14.96 6.27
CA ALA A 431 8.31 -14.98 5.61
C ALA A 431 7.42 -13.80 6.03
N ASP A 432 7.51 -13.37 7.30
CA ASP A 432 6.72 -12.23 7.81
C ASP A 432 7.19 -10.93 7.15
N GLN A 433 8.51 -10.75 7.04
CA GLN A 433 9.12 -9.63 6.34
C GLN A 433 8.81 -9.67 4.84
N GLY A 434 8.87 -10.86 4.23
CA GLY A 434 8.58 -11.09 2.82
C GLY A 434 7.13 -10.79 2.43
N SER A 435 6.18 -10.84 3.36
CA SER A 435 4.79 -10.44 3.11
C SER A 435 4.60 -8.94 3.38
N ALA A 436 4.79 -8.49 4.62
CA ALA A 436 4.55 -7.10 5.01
C ALA A 436 5.48 -6.11 4.29
N GLY A 437 6.73 -6.51 3.99
CA GLY A 437 7.70 -5.62 3.35
C GLY A 437 7.39 -5.25 1.90
N ASN A 438 6.35 -5.86 1.30
CA ASN A 438 5.80 -5.47 -0.01
C ASN A 438 4.59 -4.52 0.11
N CYS A 439 4.33 -3.96 1.30
CA CYS A 439 3.33 -2.91 1.53
C CYS A 439 4.00 -1.58 1.88
N VAL A 440 3.26 -0.48 1.71
CA VAL A 440 3.71 0.86 2.12
C VAL A 440 3.84 0.93 3.64
N GLY A 441 4.99 1.42 4.13
CA GLY A 441 5.19 1.76 5.54
C GLY A 441 5.04 3.26 5.80
N LEU A 442 5.72 4.10 5.02
CA LEU A 442 5.62 5.56 5.10
C LEU A 442 5.63 6.23 3.71
N PRO A 443 5.01 7.42 3.54
CA PRO A 443 4.13 8.09 4.51
C PRO A 443 2.77 7.37 4.64
N MET A 444 1.95 7.76 5.63
CA MET A 444 0.60 7.19 5.83
C MET A 444 -0.47 8.30 5.83
N CYS A 445 -0.90 8.71 4.62
CA CYS A 445 -1.90 9.77 4.39
C CYS A 445 -2.95 9.43 3.29
N PRO A 446 -3.68 8.30 3.37
CA PRO A 446 -3.64 7.28 4.42
C PRO A 446 -2.53 6.23 4.22
N GLY A 447 -1.98 6.08 3.02
CA GLY A 447 -1.15 4.94 2.64
C GLY A 447 -1.77 4.26 1.42
N ILE A 448 -1.55 2.96 1.24
CA ILE A 448 -2.23 2.18 0.19
C ILE A 448 -2.95 0.98 0.79
N GLU A 449 -2.23 0.04 1.40
CA GLU A 449 -2.86 -1.16 1.97
C GLU A 449 -3.45 -0.93 3.36
N VAL A 450 -2.71 -0.23 4.22
CA VAL A 450 -3.04 0.09 5.61
C VAL A 450 -2.53 1.49 5.95
N THR A 451 -2.81 1.96 7.17
CA THR A 451 -2.40 3.29 7.65
C THR A 451 -1.74 3.24 9.04
N TRP A 452 -1.55 4.43 9.63
CA TRP A 452 -0.81 4.70 10.86
C TRP A 452 -1.25 3.91 12.10
N SER A 453 -2.39 3.20 12.10
CA SER A 453 -2.76 2.31 13.19
C SER A 453 -1.73 1.20 13.41
N LEU A 454 -1.02 0.77 12.35
CA LEU A 454 0.07 -0.22 12.46
C LEU A 454 1.38 0.35 13.05
N GLN A 455 1.45 1.65 13.31
CA GLN A 455 2.53 2.23 14.13
C GLN A 455 2.23 2.11 15.63
N ASN A 456 0.98 1.82 16.01
CA ASN A 456 0.56 1.82 17.41
C ASN A 456 0.83 0.45 18.06
N PRO A 457 1.67 0.36 19.12
CA PRO A 457 2.01 -0.93 19.73
C PRO A 457 0.82 -1.70 20.30
N VAL A 458 -0.28 -1.03 20.65
CA VAL A 458 -1.45 -1.68 21.27
C VAL A 458 -2.17 -2.65 20.32
N VAL A 459 -1.95 -2.54 19.00
CA VAL A 459 -2.54 -3.42 17.99
C VAL A 459 -1.77 -4.75 17.86
N TYR A 460 -0.62 -4.87 18.52
CA TYR A 460 0.24 -6.05 18.48
C TYR A 460 0.20 -6.84 19.79
N ALA A 461 0.23 -8.18 19.68
CA ALA A 461 0.39 -9.08 20.82
C ALA A 461 1.86 -9.45 21.07
N ALA A 462 2.67 -9.44 20.02
CA ALA A 462 4.11 -9.71 20.01
C ALA A 462 4.71 -9.05 18.75
N PRO A 463 6.05 -9.01 18.57
CA PRO A 463 6.67 -8.60 17.31
C PRO A 463 5.99 -9.25 16.11
N TYR A 464 5.53 -8.42 15.17
CA TYR A 464 4.82 -8.82 13.96
C TYR A 464 3.44 -9.50 14.13
N VAL A 465 3.02 -9.85 15.34
CA VAL A 465 1.76 -10.56 15.59
C VAL A 465 0.64 -9.58 15.95
N ILE A 466 -0.37 -9.46 15.08
CA ILE A 466 -1.58 -8.67 15.36
C ILE A 466 -2.34 -9.29 16.54
N LYS A 467 -2.76 -8.43 17.48
CA LYS A 467 -3.51 -8.84 18.66
C LYS A 467 -4.95 -9.12 18.28
N ASP A 468 -5.35 -10.39 18.20
CA ASP A 468 -6.75 -10.77 17.96
C ASP A 468 -7.65 -10.47 19.17
N GLN A 469 -8.71 -9.67 18.98
CA GLN A 469 -9.67 -9.36 20.04
C GLN A 469 -10.39 -10.62 20.58
N SER A 470 -10.67 -11.59 19.71
CA SER A 470 -11.41 -12.80 20.10
C SER A 470 -10.52 -13.86 20.77
N MET A 471 -9.20 -13.67 20.77
CA MET A 471 -8.23 -14.66 21.28
C MET A 471 -8.43 -16.06 20.67
N GLY A 472 -8.75 -16.14 19.38
CA GLY A 472 -9.00 -17.39 18.67
C GLY A 472 -10.41 -17.96 18.83
N HIS A 473 -11.33 -17.27 19.51
CA HIS A 473 -12.71 -17.73 19.69
C HIS A 473 -13.66 -17.25 18.57
N GLY A 474 -13.21 -16.37 17.68
CA GLY A 474 -14.03 -15.79 16.60
C GLY A 474 -15.09 -14.80 17.10
N PHE A 475 -15.97 -14.37 16.20
CA PHE A 475 -16.90 -13.27 16.43
C PHE A 475 -18.37 -13.69 16.23
N PRO A 476 -18.92 -14.63 17.03
CA PRO A 476 -20.25 -15.21 16.78
C PRO A 476 -21.41 -14.21 16.82
N SER A 477 -21.22 -13.05 17.45
CA SER A 477 -22.22 -11.97 17.53
C SER A 477 -22.04 -10.88 16.45
N GLY A 478 -21.14 -11.10 15.48
CA GLY A 478 -20.78 -10.09 14.48
C GLY A 478 -19.72 -9.11 14.97
N LEU A 479 -19.49 -8.07 14.17
CA LEU A 479 -18.40 -7.11 14.34
C LEU A 479 -18.92 -5.78 14.91
N THR A 480 -18.03 -5.06 15.60
CA THR A 480 -18.37 -3.77 16.21
C THR A 480 -17.98 -2.62 15.27
N PRO A 481 -18.94 -1.82 14.77
CA PRO A 481 -18.66 -0.77 13.78
C PRO A 481 -17.88 0.41 14.35
N SER A 482 -18.18 0.82 15.58
CA SER A 482 -17.65 2.05 16.19
C SER A 482 -16.37 1.85 17.01
N ARG A 483 -15.87 0.62 17.11
CA ARG A 483 -14.74 0.31 17.99
C ARG A 483 -13.41 0.69 17.35
N ASP A 484 -12.60 1.45 18.09
CA ASP A 484 -11.20 1.70 17.74
C ASP A 484 -10.28 0.69 18.44
N GLU A 485 -9.52 -0.08 17.66
CA GLU A 485 -8.52 -1.02 18.18
C GLU A 485 -7.32 -0.31 18.81
N CYS A 486 -7.04 0.93 18.40
CA CYS A 486 -5.97 1.76 18.97
C CYS A 486 -6.31 2.26 20.39
N GLU A 487 -7.58 2.24 20.80
CA GLU A 487 -7.98 2.47 22.20
C GLU A 487 -7.75 1.21 23.09
N GLY A 488 -7.37 0.08 22.48
CA GLY A 488 -7.00 -1.15 23.16
C GLY A 488 -7.97 -2.31 22.96
N GLY A 489 -7.54 -3.52 23.36
CA GLY A 489 -8.35 -4.75 23.33
C GLY A 489 -8.18 -5.64 22.10
N GLY A 490 -7.28 -5.32 21.17
CA GLY A 490 -7.00 -6.13 19.97
C GLY A 490 -7.81 -5.72 18.73
N CYS A 491 -7.62 -6.38 17.60
CA CYS A 491 -8.26 -6.10 16.33
C CYS A 491 -9.42 -7.07 16.07
N GLN A 492 -10.43 -6.60 15.36
CA GLN A 492 -11.47 -7.38 14.70
C GLN A 492 -11.23 -7.38 13.18
N PRO A 493 -11.81 -8.33 12.43
CA PRO A 493 -11.83 -8.29 10.97
C PRO A 493 -12.27 -6.92 10.43
N GLY A 494 -11.52 -6.39 9.46
CA GLY A 494 -11.71 -5.09 8.85
C GLY A 494 -11.06 -3.91 9.60
N ASP A 495 -10.45 -4.12 10.77
CA ASP A 495 -9.86 -3.02 11.54
C ASP A 495 -8.60 -2.42 10.89
N LEU A 496 -7.81 -3.20 10.15
CA LEU A 496 -6.55 -2.70 9.58
C LEU A 496 -6.78 -1.84 8.32
N THR A 497 -7.87 -2.07 7.59
CA THR A 497 -8.20 -1.43 6.32
C THR A 497 -9.31 -0.37 6.41
N LYS A 498 -10.05 -0.29 7.53
CA LYS A 498 -11.23 0.61 7.67
C LYS A 498 -10.93 2.11 7.50
N ARG A 499 -9.69 2.53 7.75
CA ARG A 499 -9.27 3.93 7.68
C ARG A 499 -8.94 4.40 6.26
N MET A 500 -8.71 3.49 5.32
CA MET A 500 -8.38 3.83 3.94
C MET A 500 -9.60 4.45 3.21
N ALA A 501 -9.42 5.03 2.02
CA ALA A 501 -10.53 5.58 1.25
C ALA A 501 -11.58 4.54 0.87
N CYS A 502 -12.81 5.03 0.70
CA CYS A 502 -13.97 4.24 0.33
C CYS A 502 -14.67 4.86 -0.90
N PRO A 503 -14.33 4.44 -2.13
CA PRO A 503 -13.55 3.26 -2.48
C PRO A 503 -12.03 3.53 -2.63
N TRP A 504 -11.19 2.48 -2.54
CA TRP A 504 -9.72 2.58 -2.62
C TRP A 504 -9.18 3.23 -3.89
N GLN A 505 -9.90 3.14 -5.02
CA GLN A 505 -9.49 3.79 -6.27
C GLN A 505 -9.40 5.32 -6.13
N ALA A 506 -10.07 5.88 -5.13
CA ALA A 506 -10.02 7.30 -4.78
C ALA A 506 -8.67 7.70 -4.22
N ASP A 507 -8.14 6.90 -3.29
CA ASP A 507 -6.76 7.03 -2.83
C ASP A 507 -5.86 6.93 -4.05
N PHE A 508 -5.94 5.84 -4.80
CA PHE A 508 -5.02 5.58 -5.92
C PHE A 508 -4.97 6.71 -6.97
N PHE A 509 -6.10 7.37 -7.26
CA PHE A 509 -6.15 8.54 -8.15
C PHE A 509 -5.38 9.77 -7.62
N ASN A 510 -5.35 9.95 -6.30
CA ASN A 510 -4.69 11.07 -5.61
C ASN A 510 -3.28 10.72 -5.08
N CYS A 511 -2.93 9.43 -5.04
CA CYS A 511 -1.63 8.87 -4.70
C CYS A 511 -0.57 9.18 -5.76
N THR A 512 -0.36 10.46 -6.07
CA THR A 512 0.50 10.88 -7.18
C THR A 512 1.58 11.80 -6.64
N VAL A 513 1.29 13.08 -6.54
CA VAL A 513 2.20 14.15 -6.15
C VAL A 513 1.47 15.23 -5.34
N GLN A 514 2.23 15.97 -4.56
CA GLN A 514 1.77 17.10 -3.78
C GLN A 514 2.75 18.26 -3.94
N ASN A 515 2.23 19.45 -4.21
CA ASN A 515 3.00 20.68 -4.07
C ASN A 515 2.98 21.08 -2.60
N VAL A 516 4.13 20.98 -1.92
CA VAL A 516 4.23 21.15 -0.47
C VAL A 516 4.92 22.48 -0.16
N ASN A 517 4.27 23.34 0.61
CA ASN A 517 4.91 24.56 1.11
C ASN A 517 6.10 24.23 2.00
N PHE A 518 7.21 24.95 1.88
CA PHE A 518 8.42 24.72 2.69
C PHE A 518 8.93 25.96 3.44
N THR A 519 8.15 27.04 3.47
CA THR A 519 8.51 28.29 4.15
C THR A 519 7.77 28.51 5.46
N GLU A 520 6.53 28.01 5.57
CA GLU A 520 5.67 28.18 6.74
C GLU A 520 5.40 26.81 7.39
N PRO A 521 6.08 26.44 8.49
CA PRO A 521 5.98 25.09 9.07
C PRO A 521 4.55 24.63 9.41
N THR A 522 3.64 25.56 9.70
CA THR A 522 2.26 25.29 10.12
C THR A 522 1.23 25.34 8.99
N ILE A 523 1.62 25.78 7.79
CA ILE A 523 0.69 26.04 6.68
C ILE A 523 1.05 25.18 5.47
N ASN A 524 0.12 24.32 5.06
CA ASN A 524 0.17 23.58 3.79
C ASN A 524 -0.55 24.35 2.68
N LYS A 525 -1.74 24.89 2.97
CA LYS A 525 -2.62 25.54 1.99
C LYS A 525 -3.15 26.90 2.47
N VAL A 526 -3.47 27.78 1.53
CA VAL A 526 -4.17 29.05 1.78
C VAL A 526 -5.44 29.13 0.96
N ASN A 527 -6.41 29.90 1.47
CA ASN A 527 -7.65 30.16 0.75
C ASN A 527 -7.45 31.33 -0.23
N GLU A 528 -7.53 31.07 -1.54
CA GLU A 528 -7.58 32.09 -2.60
C GLU A 528 -9.02 32.45 -3.01
N GLY A 529 -10.01 31.81 -2.41
CA GLY A 529 -11.42 32.06 -2.62
C GLY A 529 -12.00 33.09 -1.64
N THR A 530 -13.31 32.99 -1.43
CA THR A 530 -14.02 33.76 -0.39
C THR A 530 -14.30 32.87 0.82
N GLU A 531 -14.75 33.42 1.95
CA GLU A 531 -15.16 32.59 3.10
C GLU A 531 -16.36 31.69 2.75
N GLU A 532 -17.31 32.21 1.98
CA GLU A 532 -18.52 31.48 1.53
C GLU A 532 -18.21 30.44 0.44
N ASN A 533 -17.08 30.59 -0.25
CA ASN A 533 -16.65 29.69 -1.32
C ASN A 533 -15.12 29.55 -1.27
N PRO A 534 -14.60 28.74 -0.34
CA PRO A 534 -13.16 28.61 -0.13
C PRO A 534 -12.51 27.82 -1.27
N HIS A 535 -11.37 28.32 -1.75
CA HIS A 535 -10.52 27.69 -2.75
C HIS A 535 -9.13 27.48 -2.15
N MET A 536 -8.94 26.33 -1.51
CA MET A 536 -7.67 25.99 -0.85
C MET A 536 -6.63 25.55 -1.89
N VAL A 537 -5.53 26.27 -1.97
CA VAL A 537 -4.39 25.95 -2.83
C VAL A 537 -3.10 25.85 -2.00
N PRO A 538 -2.09 25.08 -2.42
CA PRO A 538 -0.80 25.05 -1.76
C PRO A 538 -0.21 26.45 -1.58
N LEU A 539 0.29 26.76 -0.38
CA LEU A 539 0.97 28.04 -0.15
C LEU A 539 2.29 28.09 -0.91
N VAL A 540 2.48 29.14 -1.71
CA VAL A 540 3.74 29.39 -2.42
C VAL A 540 4.79 30.06 -1.51
N PRO A 541 6.09 29.78 -1.68
CA PRO A 541 6.64 28.80 -2.61
C PRO A 541 6.40 27.37 -2.14
N SER A 542 6.21 26.46 -3.11
CA SER A 542 5.94 25.04 -2.86
C SER A 542 6.93 24.16 -3.64
N TYR A 543 7.18 22.95 -3.14
CA TYR A 543 8.04 21.96 -3.78
C TYR A 543 7.24 20.75 -4.25
N TYR A 544 7.52 20.28 -5.47
CA TYR A 544 6.86 19.13 -6.07
C TYR A 544 7.37 17.83 -5.43
N SER A 545 6.51 17.18 -4.65
CA SER A 545 6.86 16.01 -3.82
C SER A 545 5.98 14.83 -4.18
N TYR A 546 6.53 13.62 -4.22
CA TYR A 546 5.75 12.41 -4.50
C TYR A 546 5.03 11.89 -3.26
N TRP A 547 4.02 11.04 -3.47
CA TRP A 547 3.35 10.26 -2.42
C TRP A 547 3.96 8.86 -2.25
N TRP A 548 3.64 7.92 -3.14
CA TRP A 548 4.10 6.52 -3.05
C TRP A 548 4.56 5.99 -4.41
N PRO A 549 5.68 6.46 -4.98
CA PRO A 549 6.11 6.05 -6.32
C PRO A 549 6.14 4.54 -6.58
N PRO A 550 6.61 3.68 -5.66
CA PRO A 550 6.62 2.24 -5.88
C PRO A 550 5.21 1.62 -5.97
N GLN A 551 4.27 2.09 -5.15
CA GLN A 551 2.93 1.51 -5.07
C GLN A 551 1.94 2.15 -6.05
N SER A 552 2.16 3.42 -6.40
CA SER A 552 1.38 4.23 -7.32
C SER A 552 2.33 5.03 -8.22
N PRO A 553 2.86 4.40 -9.29
CA PRO A 553 3.82 5.02 -10.19
C PRO A 553 3.31 6.34 -10.82
N TRP A 554 4.22 7.26 -11.10
CA TRP A 554 3.87 8.54 -11.73
C TRP A 554 4.61 8.80 -13.03
N ASP A 555 5.94 8.71 -13.04
CA ASP A 555 6.78 8.91 -14.22
C ASP A 555 7.41 7.58 -14.62
N VAL A 556 6.99 7.01 -15.75
CA VAL A 556 7.37 5.64 -16.16
C VAL A 556 7.86 5.60 -17.60
N LEU A 557 8.64 4.57 -17.94
CA LEU A 557 9.12 4.35 -19.31
C LEU A 557 8.17 3.46 -20.12
N THR A 558 7.93 3.83 -21.37
CA THR A 558 7.20 3.02 -22.35
C THR A 558 8.03 1.83 -22.86
N ASN A 559 7.40 0.69 -23.17
CA ASN A 559 8.09 -0.55 -23.60
C ASN A 559 7.84 -0.98 -25.05
N GLN A 560 6.99 -0.28 -25.81
CA GLN A 560 6.50 -0.80 -27.09
C GLN A 560 7.54 -0.68 -28.22
N LEU A 561 8.30 -1.76 -28.44
CA LEU A 561 9.38 -1.81 -29.44
C LEU A 561 8.88 -2.06 -30.87
N ASP A 562 7.79 -2.81 -31.02
CA ASP A 562 7.26 -3.20 -32.33
C ASP A 562 6.24 -2.17 -32.84
N ASP A 563 4.95 -2.47 -32.73
CA ASP A 563 3.87 -1.62 -33.23
C ASP A 563 3.54 -0.51 -32.23
N GLN A 564 4.06 0.69 -32.48
CA GLN A 564 3.80 1.90 -31.70
C GLN A 564 2.48 2.60 -32.08
N SER A 565 1.77 2.13 -33.11
CA SER A 565 0.50 2.76 -33.52
C SER A 565 -0.58 2.66 -32.44
N ALA A 566 -0.51 1.63 -31.58
CA ALA A 566 -1.42 1.45 -30.46
C ALA A 566 -1.04 2.28 -29.22
N THR A 567 0.23 2.66 -29.06
CA THR A 567 0.70 3.43 -27.89
C THR A 567 0.81 4.91 -28.17
N HIS A 568 0.96 5.28 -29.45
CA HIS A 568 1.26 6.62 -29.94
C HIS A 568 2.56 7.20 -29.35
N LEU A 569 3.42 6.36 -28.79
CA LEU A 569 4.63 6.75 -28.08
C LEU A 569 5.77 5.79 -28.44
N PRO A 570 6.98 6.29 -28.74
CA PRO A 570 8.17 5.46 -28.86
C PRO A 570 8.52 4.78 -27.53
N ALA A 571 9.19 3.62 -27.59
CA ALA A 571 9.77 2.95 -26.43
C ALA A 571 10.87 3.80 -25.77
N GLY A 572 11.02 3.66 -24.45
CA GLY A 572 12.03 4.37 -23.66
C GLY A 572 11.68 5.83 -23.36
N GLN A 573 10.51 6.32 -23.80
CA GLN A 573 10.05 7.65 -23.45
C GLN A 573 9.45 7.65 -22.03
N GLN A 574 9.88 8.58 -21.20
CA GLN A 574 9.26 8.81 -19.90
C GLN A 574 7.95 9.58 -20.08
N VAL A 575 6.88 9.07 -19.48
CA VAL A 575 5.51 9.63 -19.58
C VAL A 575 4.77 9.48 -18.27
N ASN A 576 3.66 10.21 -18.12
CA ASN A 576 2.75 9.99 -17.00
C ASN A 576 2.15 8.56 -17.04
N TYR A 577 2.20 7.86 -15.92
CA TYR A 577 1.70 6.49 -15.78
C TYR A 577 0.18 6.40 -15.99
N ALA A 578 -0.58 7.33 -15.40
CA ALA A 578 -2.04 7.37 -15.44
C ALA A 578 -2.61 8.05 -16.69
N ARG A 579 -1.79 8.40 -17.69
CA ARG A 579 -2.21 9.10 -18.93
C ARG A 579 -3.45 8.46 -19.56
N GLY A 580 -4.50 9.24 -19.77
CA GLY A 580 -5.79 8.76 -20.28
C GLY A 580 -6.87 8.55 -19.23
N ILE A 581 -6.51 8.30 -17.97
CA ILE A 581 -7.43 8.35 -16.83
C ILE A 581 -7.42 9.78 -16.30
N ASN A 582 -8.41 10.58 -16.66
CA ASN A 582 -8.46 12.03 -16.43
C ASN A 582 -9.45 12.45 -15.33
N SER A 583 -10.19 11.51 -14.73
CA SER A 583 -11.10 11.78 -13.61
C SER A 583 -11.12 10.66 -12.58
N PHE A 584 -11.58 10.99 -11.36
CA PHE A 584 -11.71 10.00 -10.29
C PHE A 584 -12.66 8.86 -10.70
N VAL A 585 -13.78 9.21 -11.33
CA VAL A 585 -14.73 8.24 -11.91
C VAL A 585 -14.03 7.24 -12.83
N GLN A 586 -13.19 7.74 -13.74
CA GLN A 586 -12.47 6.88 -14.67
C GLN A 586 -11.48 5.94 -13.96
N MET A 587 -10.90 6.34 -12.83
CA MET A 587 -10.05 5.44 -12.03
C MET A 587 -10.86 4.33 -11.37
N VAL A 588 -12.03 4.65 -10.81
CA VAL A 588 -12.94 3.65 -10.23
C VAL A 588 -13.32 2.60 -11.28
N GLU A 589 -13.63 3.03 -12.50
CA GLU A 589 -14.06 2.16 -13.58
C GLU A 589 -12.90 1.40 -14.25
N ASN A 590 -11.72 2.03 -14.38
CA ASN A 590 -10.68 1.58 -15.32
C ASN A 590 -9.30 1.39 -14.70
N TRP A 591 -9.17 1.29 -13.38
CA TRP A 591 -7.88 1.01 -12.69
C TRP A 591 -7.14 -0.19 -13.32
N SER A 592 -7.86 -1.24 -13.73
CA SER A 592 -7.24 -2.44 -14.30
C SER A 592 -6.65 -2.24 -15.70
N ALA A 593 -6.86 -1.08 -16.33
CA ALA A 593 -6.29 -0.75 -17.63
C ALA A 593 -4.82 -0.31 -17.57
N LEU A 594 -4.36 0.15 -16.41
CA LEU A 594 -2.98 0.61 -16.19
C LEU A 594 -1.97 -0.55 -16.33
N GLY A 595 -0.75 -0.24 -16.75
CA GLY A 595 0.30 -1.26 -16.90
C GLY A 595 0.98 -1.63 -15.59
N PHE A 596 1.75 -2.72 -15.61
CA PHE A 596 2.67 -3.06 -14.52
C PHE A 596 4.08 -2.56 -14.89
N ILE A 597 4.84 -2.10 -13.91
CA ILE A 597 6.23 -1.68 -14.07
C ILE A 597 7.11 -2.86 -13.69
N ARG A 598 7.80 -3.42 -14.69
CA ARG A 598 8.56 -4.67 -14.54
C ARG A 598 9.97 -4.53 -15.10
N ASN A 599 10.93 -5.18 -14.47
CA ASN A 599 12.28 -5.28 -14.98
C ASN A 599 12.32 -6.16 -16.24
N GLN A 600 12.57 -5.57 -17.39
CA GLN A 600 12.73 -6.27 -18.66
C GLN A 600 14.07 -7.01 -18.75
N ASN A 601 15.05 -6.66 -17.91
CA ASN A 601 16.37 -7.27 -17.86
C ASN A 601 16.55 -8.14 -16.60
N ALA A 602 15.55 -8.97 -16.28
CA ALA A 602 15.52 -9.76 -15.05
C ALA A 602 16.67 -10.79 -14.92
N GLN A 603 17.30 -11.18 -16.03
CA GLN A 603 18.44 -12.11 -16.02
C GLN A 603 19.74 -11.45 -15.51
N GLU A 604 19.81 -10.12 -15.55
CA GLU A 604 20.95 -9.31 -15.12
C GLU A 604 20.50 -8.32 -14.04
N PRO A 605 20.24 -8.77 -12.79
CA PRO A 605 19.57 -7.96 -11.75
C PRO A 605 20.32 -6.67 -11.35
N ASN A 606 21.63 -6.61 -11.61
CA ASN A 606 22.47 -5.43 -11.40
C ASN A 606 22.31 -4.37 -12.49
N PHE A 607 21.73 -4.71 -13.64
CA PHE A 607 21.50 -3.83 -14.78
C PHE A 607 20.00 -3.73 -15.10
N PRO A 608 19.18 -3.24 -14.16
CA PRO A 608 17.74 -3.19 -14.35
C PRO A 608 17.33 -2.28 -15.51
N PHE A 609 16.25 -2.66 -16.16
CA PHE A 609 15.55 -1.81 -17.12
C PHE A 609 14.05 -1.96 -16.90
N PHE A 610 13.46 -1.02 -16.16
CA PHE A 610 12.03 -1.06 -15.84
C PHE A 610 11.22 -0.29 -16.86
N THR A 611 10.16 -0.91 -17.35
CA THR A 611 9.23 -0.30 -18.30
C THR A 611 7.80 -0.77 -18.02
N GLU A 612 6.83 -0.04 -18.56
CA GLU A 612 5.42 -0.37 -18.50
C GLU A 612 5.08 -1.57 -19.41
N THR A 613 4.49 -2.62 -18.82
CA THR A 613 4.01 -3.82 -19.51
C THR A 613 2.51 -3.99 -19.30
N GLU A 614 1.86 -4.73 -20.20
CA GLU A 614 0.47 -5.16 -20.05
C GLU A 614 -0.58 -4.03 -19.89
N ARG A 615 -0.23 -2.78 -20.24
CA ARG A 615 -1.20 -1.69 -20.32
C ARG A 615 -2.26 -2.00 -21.39
N ASN A 616 -3.52 -1.73 -21.09
CA ASN A 616 -4.63 -1.91 -22.03
C ASN A 616 -4.75 -0.68 -22.93
N HIS A 617 -3.77 -0.48 -23.81
CA HIS A 617 -3.69 0.68 -24.71
C HIS A 617 -4.97 0.89 -25.54
N GLN A 618 -5.65 -0.20 -25.90
CA GLN A 618 -6.89 -0.16 -26.70
C GLN A 618 -8.05 0.56 -26.02
N LEU A 619 -8.00 0.79 -24.70
CA LEU A 619 -9.02 1.57 -23.99
C LEU A 619 -8.94 3.06 -24.32
N PHE A 620 -7.73 3.55 -24.59
CA PHE A 620 -7.45 4.98 -24.65
C PHE A 620 -7.41 5.44 -26.10
N ALA A 621 -8.14 6.51 -26.38
CA ALA A 621 -7.92 7.30 -27.57
C ALA A 621 -6.77 8.29 -27.36
N TYR A 622 -6.28 8.80 -28.48
CA TYR A 622 -5.16 9.70 -28.57
C TYR A 622 -5.50 10.84 -29.54
N LYS A 623 -5.02 12.03 -29.21
CA LYS A 623 -5.05 13.19 -30.09
C LYS A 623 -3.80 14.03 -29.88
N ASP A 624 -3.11 14.35 -30.97
CA ASP A 624 -2.16 15.45 -31.01
C ASP A 624 -2.92 16.76 -31.10
N VAL A 625 -2.72 17.64 -30.11
CA VAL A 625 -3.26 18.99 -30.11
C VAL A 625 -2.15 19.96 -30.50
N PRO A 626 -2.21 20.57 -31.71
CA PRO A 626 -1.24 21.57 -32.11
C PRO A 626 -1.20 22.73 -31.11
N VAL A 627 -0.01 23.18 -30.73
CA VAL A 627 0.14 24.34 -29.83
C VAL A 627 -0.52 25.59 -30.43
N SER A 628 -0.54 25.71 -31.75
CA SER A 628 -1.23 26.78 -32.49
C SER A 628 -2.74 26.83 -32.25
N ASP A 629 -3.40 25.69 -31.99
CA ASP A 629 -4.83 25.64 -31.64
C ASP A 629 -5.08 26.25 -30.24
N ILE A 630 -4.08 26.20 -29.36
CA ILE A 630 -4.15 26.72 -27.99
C ILE A 630 -3.77 28.20 -27.97
N THR A 631 -2.71 28.59 -28.66
CA THR A 631 -2.17 29.96 -28.64
C THR A 631 -2.87 30.88 -29.65
N GLY A 632 -3.50 30.31 -30.68
CA GLY A 632 -4.01 31.04 -31.85
C GLY A 632 -2.92 31.51 -32.82
N ASN A 633 -1.65 31.16 -32.56
CA ASN A 633 -0.51 31.55 -33.39
C ASN A 633 -0.09 30.40 -34.32
N LEU A 634 -0.31 30.57 -35.63
CA LEU A 634 0.05 29.56 -36.64
C LEU A 634 1.56 29.27 -36.72
N GLN A 635 2.43 30.14 -36.18
CA GLN A 635 3.87 29.87 -36.13
C GLN A 635 4.23 28.76 -35.13
N ASP A 636 3.32 28.42 -34.21
CA ASP A 636 3.53 27.34 -33.23
C ASP A 636 3.19 25.95 -33.83
N ASN A 637 2.79 25.90 -35.10
CA ASN A 637 2.57 24.64 -35.84
C ASN A 637 3.87 23.80 -35.89
N GLY A 638 3.72 22.49 -35.73
CA GLY A 638 4.84 21.54 -35.68
C GLY A 638 5.34 21.23 -34.26
N THR A 639 4.73 21.84 -33.24
CA THR A 639 4.79 21.37 -31.85
C THR A 639 3.39 20.94 -31.43
N ASP A 640 3.26 19.69 -31.01
CA ASP A 640 1.99 19.09 -30.61
C ASP A 640 2.03 18.65 -29.14
N ILE A 641 0.88 18.72 -28.49
CA ILE A 641 0.68 18.19 -27.13
C ILE A 641 -0.07 16.85 -27.25
N PRO A 642 0.55 15.72 -26.85
CA PRO A 642 -0.11 14.42 -26.88
C PRO A 642 -1.15 14.32 -25.78
N VAL A 643 -2.42 14.11 -26.15
CA VAL A 643 -3.53 13.97 -25.20
C VAL A 643 -4.11 12.57 -25.28
N PHE A 644 -3.98 11.83 -24.17
CA PHE A 644 -4.65 10.54 -23.97
C PHE A 644 -5.95 10.74 -23.21
N TYR A 645 -7.00 10.02 -23.59
CA TYR A 645 -8.31 10.07 -22.94
C TYR A 645 -9.11 8.80 -23.19
N ILE A 646 -10.10 8.54 -22.33
CA ILE A 646 -11.14 7.53 -22.59
C ILE A 646 -12.27 8.20 -23.39
N PRO A 647 -12.62 7.71 -24.60
CA PRO A 647 -13.72 8.27 -25.40
C PRO A 647 -15.06 8.22 -24.69
N GLU A 648 -15.96 9.17 -24.97
CA GLU A 648 -17.34 9.13 -24.43
C GLU A 648 -18.10 7.88 -24.92
N ASP A 649 -17.95 7.51 -26.19
CA ASP A 649 -18.48 6.26 -26.75
C ASP A 649 -17.42 5.16 -26.78
N VAL A 650 -17.05 4.67 -25.59
CA VAL A 650 -16.09 3.56 -25.40
C VAL A 650 -16.52 2.31 -26.19
N LYS A 651 -17.82 2.04 -26.27
CA LYS A 651 -18.35 0.85 -26.95
C LYS A 651 -18.04 0.88 -28.43
N SER A 652 -18.34 1.99 -29.10
CA SER A 652 -18.03 2.17 -30.52
C SER A 652 -16.51 2.14 -30.75
N HIS A 653 -15.74 2.83 -29.90
CA HIS A 653 -14.28 2.83 -29.96
C HIS A 653 -13.70 1.40 -29.95
N LEU A 654 -14.07 0.60 -28.95
CA LEU A 654 -13.54 -0.76 -28.79
C LEU A 654 -14.10 -1.76 -29.81
N SER A 655 -15.36 -1.61 -30.24
CA SER A 655 -16.00 -2.50 -31.22
C SER A 655 -15.30 -2.47 -32.58
N SER A 656 -14.75 -1.31 -32.93
CA SER A 656 -14.02 -1.09 -34.17
C SER A 656 -12.57 -1.58 -34.13
N GLY A 657 -12.07 -1.94 -32.94
CA GLY A 657 -10.68 -2.31 -32.69
C GLY A 657 -10.31 -3.77 -32.97
N CYS A 658 -9.08 -4.13 -32.60
CA CYS A 658 -8.53 -5.48 -32.72
C CYS A 658 -9.21 -6.49 -31.77
N SER A 659 -8.81 -7.77 -31.85
CA SER A 659 -9.35 -8.82 -30.97
C SER A 659 -9.20 -8.50 -29.48
N LYS A 660 -8.08 -7.90 -29.07
CA LYS A 660 -7.84 -7.44 -27.69
C LYS A 660 -8.83 -6.33 -27.26
N ALA A 661 -9.13 -5.37 -28.14
CA ALA A 661 -10.13 -4.33 -27.88
C ALA A 661 -11.53 -4.91 -27.68
N LYS A 662 -11.92 -5.88 -28.52
CA LYS A 662 -13.19 -6.59 -28.40
C LYS A 662 -13.28 -7.45 -27.13
N ALA A 663 -12.18 -8.08 -26.72
CA ALA A 663 -12.11 -8.82 -25.47
C ALA A 663 -12.24 -7.89 -24.25
N LEU A 664 -11.60 -6.72 -24.30
CA LEU A 664 -11.74 -5.68 -23.27
C LEU A 664 -13.18 -5.19 -23.17
N LEU A 665 -13.83 -4.90 -24.31
CA LEU A 665 -15.24 -4.49 -24.35
C LEU A 665 -16.14 -5.53 -23.69
N LYS A 666 -15.97 -6.81 -24.02
CA LYS A 666 -16.73 -7.89 -23.39
C LYS A 666 -16.55 -7.91 -21.87
N GLY A 667 -15.31 -7.74 -21.39
CA GLY A 667 -15.04 -7.66 -19.96
C GLY A 667 -15.66 -6.43 -19.27
N LEU A 668 -15.72 -5.28 -19.96
CA LEU A 668 -16.39 -4.07 -19.46
C LEU A 668 -17.92 -4.26 -19.39
N GLU A 669 -18.52 -4.85 -20.42
CA GLU A 669 -19.97 -5.15 -20.46
C GLU A 669 -20.39 -6.19 -19.41
N GLU A 670 -19.52 -7.14 -19.06
CA GLU A 670 -19.75 -8.11 -17.97
C GLU A 670 -19.70 -7.46 -16.57
N LYS A 671 -18.94 -6.36 -16.40
CA LYS A 671 -18.57 -5.82 -15.08
C LYS A 671 -19.28 -4.51 -14.69
N MET A 672 -19.54 -3.62 -15.64
CA MET A 672 -20.21 -2.34 -15.36
C MET A 672 -21.72 -2.50 -15.40
N SER A 673 -22.35 -2.51 -14.22
CA SER A 673 -23.81 -2.59 -14.16
C SER A 673 -24.48 -1.26 -14.51
N LYS A 674 -23.87 -0.12 -14.11
CA LYS A 674 -24.45 1.23 -14.21
C LYS A 674 -23.34 2.32 -14.23
N PRO A 675 -23.44 3.36 -15.08
CA PRO A 675 -22.46 4.45 -15.14
C PRO A 675 -22.28 5.17 -13.79
N ILE A 676 -21.05 5.59 -13.49
CA ILE A 676 -20.75 6.37 -12.29
C ILE A 676 -20.82 7.87 -12.61
N THR A 677 -21.43 8.63 -11.72
CA THR A 677 -21.48 10.09 -11.74
C THR A 677 -20.54 10.65 -10.69
N ALA A 678 -19.85 11.74 -11.04
CA ALA A 678 -19.20 12.61 -10.06
C ALA A 678 -20.15 13.77 -9.77
N LYS A 679 -20.08 14.29 -8.54
CA LYS A 679 -20.68 15.60 -8.27
C LYS A 679 -20.06 16.56 -9.30
N PRO A 680 -20.86 17.40 -10.00
CA PRO A 680 -20.29 18.46 -10.84
C PRO A 680 -19.23 19.15 -10.01
N ALA A 681 -18.09 19.50 -10.60
CA ALA A 681 -17.04 20.22 -9.88
C ALA A 681 -17.59 21.55 -9.35
N GLY A 682 -18.32 21.51 -8.23
CA GLY A 682 -18.45 22.62 -7.33
C GLY A 682 -17.02 23.01 -7.00
N ARG A 683 -16.74 24.31 -7.00
CA ARG A 683 -15.41 24.88 -6.79
C ARG A 683 -14.83 24.64 -5.38
N SER A 684 -15.30 23.62 -4.66
CA SER A 684 -15.17 23.48 -3.23
C SER A 684 -14.95 22.01 -2.83
N VAL A 685 -13.69 21.56 -2.82
CA VAL A 685 -13.28 20.51 -1.88
C VAL A 685 -11.99 21.01 -1.22
N PRO A 686 -12.04 21.55 0.01
CA PRO A 686 -10.88 22.15 0.70
C PRO A 686 -9.67 21.21 0.82
N ARG A 687 -9.94 19.90 0.77
CA ARG A 687 -8.99 18.84 1.10
C ARG A 687 -8.36 18.12 -0.10
N SER A 688 -8.69 18.47 -1.36
CA SER A 688 -8.14 17.72 -2.49
C SER A 688 -6.62 17.83 -2.59
N GLY A 689 -5.93 16.71 -2.87
CA GLY A 689 -4.54 16.70 -3.31
C GLY A 689 -4.35 17.58 -4.55
N THR A 690 -3.11 17.96 -4.83
CA THR A 690 -2.83 18.90 -5.92
C THR A 690 -3.27 18.28 -7.25
N ARG A 691 -4.16 18.94 -8.00
CA ARG A 691 -4.66 18.47 -9.31
C ARG A 691 -3.64 18.66 -10.45
N THR A 692 -2.35 18.58 -10.17
CA THR A 692 -1.30 18.85 -11.16
C THR A 692 -1.16 17.70 -12.15
N ARG A 693 -2.06 17.70 -13.13
CA ARG A 693 -2.05 17.00 -14.42
C ARG A 693 -0.96 17.51 -15.35
N ARG A 694 0.22 16.90 -15.49
CA ARG A 694 1.13 17.24 -16.61
C ARG A 694 0.80 16.41 -17.83
#